data_AF-A0A4U9FAY3-F1
#
_entry.id   AF-A0A4U9FAY3-F1
#
_cell.length_a   1.000
_cell.length_b   1.000
_cell.length_c   1.000
_cell.angle_alpha   90.00
_cell.angle_beta   90.00
_cell.angle_gamma   90.00
#
_symmetry.space_group_name_H-M   'P 1'
#
loop_
_entity.id
_entity.type
_entity.pdbx_description
1 polymer ?
#
loop_
_entity_poly.entity_id
_entity_poly.type
_entity_poly.pdbx_seq_one_letter_code
_entity_poly.pdbx_strand_id
1 'polypeptide(L)'
;MTSIADEIEYKLDNVDVSAVRPDDIDKTFRSTCIDLISSGLGGKVLDYSDQWFCEASNLLNPRAPIAQPGKMVFTGAWYDGWETRRHNQEPFDYAIIKLGVASGTIEGLEIDTAFFNGNHAPAISVEGVFSQDDDKVVSWGGGRGEWETILGIQECGPSQRFAWKLKTHGQKAYTHVRLNMYPDGGIARFRLFGHAVPVFPEDKDAIFDLAAAQNGGIAVSCSDQHFGTKDNLLIPGRGKDMGDGWETKRSRGKDHTDFAIIKLGAPGYIEKWIVDTAHFRGNYPQKVSIEGCEWTGKADPVADATAWRVFVPPSKTGPDQEHEFESDEKEKKGPVTHVKLIMIPDGGLVLYAAAFSGAAPKLKRNDGFSRTSSGTKRHQRNQQILANDIDPVASINHIQHSKPTREFALCPLESPSSHTTFHEPRAATVSVSVSVSAPPSIMDLGDSFGGSDGQPDEKPRPLPADLPTSLDDRRHVPNEHLITETEMYDGWQGQSQFLTTPALAKPLNFGNLSLNDTDYENDITKGPSDSDTRLMEMLAAQAAHQAAPAFENEDEVLNSQTLSETEKKEKLQKALNMAASNGDVDRIRKLLGGRAKEYLDLDAEDEDGTPPLIYASCFGHEPVVQALIDAGADVNKQDRNQWTALMWAMTNRHKGIAKLLLDNNASSDQKTSTGRTAFDFVPPDSEMSFYLHDAGYNIGNAGTDDFYRPGFSQDRFEEEMAENEMRRRLMMESARDLEVDLGNVGMDDQPEPVDEFEEEQQEFDWNRCLHDQMFVFQEHELERILDIVITNMTPQRSPSQKPVPANMIFLSARYAHYHSSPELLERLLVSAMDYINDVVERCQWDMTILAFWISNATLLLHYLKKDPGLFHATGEFQAQLAELINEIFILIVRDAERRLDKVLDVAMLEHETIPGFEDITFQNEWKLFKRKTQVKEEPLEKRFRPPSPKQRAKPAPRNVTSLLSSTLFVLDLYDIHSVITSQIISQLIYWIGAELFNRIMSNRKYLARTKAMQIRMNISILEDWARTNNRQAEHFEGGEMRPSGETTQDAARRHLAPVIQLLQWLQCFSSIDGDDMEALIITLQQLKRLSPQQLIHSANHYRAEVGEKGLPKSCMKYLINLQKEAALKRERRRSGIPSPQKSGQDSTPVTPVRGRSNGNHLETPGSVASPAQDDVSDDDEMPEHLLLDPALMLPFVLPSVTDMLVSYGAGIGGVNRERERKYIPTVPPEFLEKLEVAGGTRKGPMFGEADWENEEV
;
A
#
# COMPACT_ATOMS: atom_id res chain seq x y z
N MET A 1 -31.74 13.44 38.43
CA MET A 1 -30.49 14.04 37.96
C MET A 1 -30.76 15.50 37.69
N THR A 2 -29.85 16.39 38.07
CA THR A 2 -29.61 17.65 37.35
C THR A 2 -29.22 17.32 35.91
N SER A 3 -29.55 18.17 34.94
CA SER A 3 -28.94 18.09 33.60
C SER A 3 -27.56 18.73 33.65
N ILE A 4 -26.67 18.37 32.72
CA ILE A 4 -25.40 19.06 32.52
C ILE A 4 -25.63 20.58 32.30
N ALA A 5 -26.76 20.96 31.70
CA ALA A 5 -27.17 22.35 31.51
C ALA A 5 -27.51 23.12 32.81
N ASP A 6 -27.77 22.44 33.93
CA ASP A 6 -28.01 23.08 35.25
C ASP A 6 -26.70 23.44 35.98
N GLU A 7 -25.57 22.81 35.59
CA GLU A 7 -24.29 22.87 36.30
C GLU A 7 -23.24 23.74 35.58
N ILE A 8 -23.50 24.18 34.35
CA ILE A 8 -22.61 25.02 33.54
C ILE A 8 -22.82 26.52 33.84
N GLU A 9 -21.73 27.25 34.07
CA GLU A 9 -21.77 28.69 34.42
C GLU A 9 -22.12 29.61 33.23
N TYR A 10 -21.78 29.22 32.00
CA TYR A 10 -22.05 29.98 30.77
C TYR A 10 -23.51 29.81 30.32
N LYS A 11 -24.34 30.85 30.52
CA LYS A 11 -25.79 30.80 30.28
C LYS A 11 -26.18 31.23 28.87
N LEU A 12 -26.90 30.34 28.20
CA LEU A 12 -27.47 30.54 26.86
C LEU A 12 -28.97 30.83 26.90
N ASP A 13 -29.48 31.40 25.82
CA ASP A 13 -30.91 31.64 25.63
C ASP A 13 -31.63 30.35 25.20
N ASN A 14 -32.87 30.17 25.66
CA ASN A 14 -33.61 28.93 25.41
C ASN A 14 -34.33 28.99 24.05
N VAL A 15 -33.78 28.29 23.05
CA VAL A 15 -34.30 28.24 21.67
C VAL A 15 -35.20 27.00 21.49
N ASP A 16 -36.43 27.19 21.01
CA ASP A 16 -37.37 26.07 20.82
C ASP A 16 -37.05 25.25 19.56
N VAL A 17 -36.50 24.06 19.77
CA VAL A 17 -36.04 23.14 18.71
C VAL A 17 -36.78 21.80 18.74
N SER A 18 -36.60 21.00 17.69
CA SER A 18 -37.06 19.61 17.63
C SER A 18 -35.94 18.69 17.16
N ALA A 19 -35.58 17.71 17.99
CA ALA A 19 -34.61 16.69 17.62
C ALA A 19 -35.15 15.82 16.46
N VAL A 20 -34.27 15.50 15.51
CA VAL A 20 -34.55 14.65 14.34
C VAL A 20 -33.93 13.27 14.58
N ARG A 21 -34.60 12.20 14.16
CA ARG A 21 -34.07 10.83 14.29
C ARG A 21 -32.93 10.59 13.29
N PRO A 22 -31.88 9.81 13.65
CA PRO A 22 -30.75 9.54 12.75
C PRO A 22 -31.16 9.09 11.34
N ASP A 23 -32.13 8.20 11.22
CA ASP A 23 -32.64 7.67 9.94
C ASP A 23 -33.41 8.71 9.10
N ASP A 24 -33.91 9.78 9.71
CA ASP A 24 -34.69 10.84 9.05
C ASP A 24 -33.87 12.10 8.74
N ILE A 25 -32.60 12.22 9.20
CA ILE A 25 -31.78 13.44 9.05
C ILE A 25 -31.61 13.83 7.57
N ASP A 26 -31.07 12.93 6.76
CA ASP A 26 -30.70 13.24 5.38
C ASP A 26 -31.93 13.55 4.51
N LYS A 27 -33.06 12.91 4.81
CA LYS A 27 -34.37 13.17 4.21
C LYS A 27 -34.95 14.53 4.62
N THR A 28 -34.70 14.97 5.86
CA THR A 28 -35.21 16.22 6.45
C THR A 28 -34.48 17.46 5.95
N PHE A 29 -33.18 17.35 5.63
CA PHE A 29 -32.34 18.49 5.27
C PHE A 29 -31.75 18.45 3.84
N ARG A 30 -31.15 17.35 3.37
CA ARG A 30 -30.43 17.32 2.05
C ARG A 30 -31.32 17.39 0.81
N SER A 31 -32.64 17.51 1.01
CA SER A 31 -33.64 17.71 -0.04
C SER A 31 -34.04 19.18 -0.21
N THR A 32 -33.75 20.04 0.77
CA THR A 32 -34.21 21.44 0.83
C THR A 32 -33.14 22.45 1.25
N CYS A 33 -32.06 22.00 1.89
CA CYS A 33 -31.02 22.83 2.49
C CYS A 33 -29.63 22.39 2.02
N ILE A 34 -28.68 23.34 2.06
CA ILE A 34 -27.24 23.08 1.86
C ILE A 34 -26.50 23.17 3.21
N ASP A 35 -25.32 22.54 3.30
CA ASP A 35 -24.41 22.66 4.44
C ASP A 35 -23.59 23.95 4.32
N LEU A 36 -24.05 25.01 4.99
CA LEU A 36 -23.54 26.39 4.87
C LEU A 36 -22.08 26.55 5.33
N ILE A 37 -21.56 25.59 6.09
CA ILE A 37 -20.18 25.59 6.63
C ILE A 37 -19.26 24.57 5.96
N SER A 38 -19.75 23.80 4.98
CA SER A 38 -18.95 22.78 4.29
C SER A 38 -17.69 23.37 3.67
N SER A 39 -16.54 22.70 3.85
CA SER A 39 -15.27 23.16 3.27
C SER A 39 -15.27 23.12 1.74
N GLY A 40 -16.08 22.23 1.12
CA GLY A 40 -16.30 22.23 -0.33
C GLY A 40 -17.01 23.50 -0.83
N LEU A 41 -17.92 24.06 -0.02
CA LEU A 41 -18.58 25.33 -0.31
C LEU A 41 -17.69 26.56 -0.04
N GLY A 42 -16.50 26.34 0.54
CA GLY A 42 -15.56 27.39 0.95
C GLY A 42 -15.64 27.78 2.42
N GLY A 43 -16.38 27.03 3.26
CA GLY A 43 -16.43 27.24 4.71
C GLY A 43 -15.08 26.98 5.40
N LYS A 44 -14.78 27.75 6.45
CA LYS A 44 -13.46 27.73 7.11
C LYS A 44 -13.57 27.91 8.61
N VAL A 45 -12.75 27.20 9.37
CA VAL A 45 -12.43 27.55 10.76
C VAL A 45 -11.55 28.82 10.73
N LEU A 46 -11.85 29.80 11.59
CA LEU A 46 -11.04 31.01 11.78
C LEU A 46 -10.19 30.94 13.05
N ASP A 47 -10.74 30.39 14.13
CA ASP A 47 -10.12 30.30 15.45
C ASP A 47 -10.71 29.12 16.26
N TYR A 48 -9.98 28.65 17.26
CA TYR A 48 -10.37 27.53 18.14
C TYR A 48 -9.68 27.64 19.51
N SER A 49 -10.27 27.05 20.55
CA SER A 49 -9.64 27.01 21.89
C SER A 49 -8.45 26.04 21.96
N ASP A 50 -8.64 24.85 21.39
CA ASP A 50 -7.69 23.74 21.38
C ASP A 50 -8.01 22.82 20.18
N GLN A 51 -7.04 22.01 19.75
CA GLN A 51 -7.23 20.95 18.76
C GLN A 51 -6.17 19.84 18.94
N TRP A 52 -5.79 19.55 20.19
CA TRP A 52 -4.61 18.76 20.54
C TRP A 52 -4.56 17.39 19.85
N PHE A 53 -5.64 16.62 19.88
CA PHE A 53 -5.63 15.27 19.31
C PHE A 53 -5.93 15.29 17.81
N CYS A 54 -6.93 16.06 17.37
CA CYS A 54 -7.33 16.14 15.97
C CYS A 54 -7.85 17.55 15.59
N GLU A 55 -7.54 18.01 14.37
CA GLU A 55 -7.83 19.38 13.91
C GLU A 55 -9.31 19.76 13.86
N ALA A 56 -9.62 21.02 14.20
CA ALA A 56 -10.95 21.61 14.03
C ALA A 56 -11.41 21.65 12.55
N SER A 57 -10.48 21.64 11.60
CA SER A 57 -10.72 21.64 10.15
C SER A 57 -11.60 20.47 9.67
N ASN A 58 -11.46 19.30 10.30
CA ASN A 58 -12.14 18.06 9.93
C ASN A 58 -13.67 18.14 10.09
N LEU A 59 -14.18 18.98 10.99
CA LEU A 59 -15.62 19.18 11.22
C LEU A 59 -16.38 19.49 9.93
N LEU A 60 -15.74 20.26 9.04
CA LEU A 60 -16.33 20.84 7.83
C LEU A 60 -16.20 19.95 6.59
N ASN A 61 -15.40 18.88 6.66
CA ASN A 61 -15.11 17.99 5.54
C ASN A 61 -16.41 17.37 4.99
N PRO A 62 -16.76 17.52 3.69
CA PRO A 62 -18.03 17.03 3.14
C PRO A 62 -18.15 15.50 3.15
N ARG A 63 -17.04 14.77 3.20
CA ARG A 63 -17.03 13.29 3.24
C ARG A 63 -17.46 12.81 4.64
N ALA A 64 -18.18 11.69 4.69
CA ALA A 64 -18.53 11.05 5.97
C ALA A 64 -17.25 10.67 6.74
N PRO A 65 -17.26 10.67 8.08
CA PRO A 65 -16.07 10.38 8.86
C PRO A 65 -15.62 8.93 8.66
N ILE A 66 -14.31 8.70 8.59
CA ILE A 66 -13.70 7.37 8.49
C ILE A 66 -12.93 6.99 9.77
N ALA A 67 -13.02 5.72 10.16
CA ALA A 67 -12.11 5.13 11.14
C ALA A 67 -10.91 4.52 10.43
N GLN A 68 -9.71 4.75 10.96
CA GLN A 68 -8.51 3.98 10.63
C GLN A 68 -7.95 3.36 11.92
N PRO A 69 -8.59 2.30 12.47
CA PRO A 69 -8.21 1.74 13.77
C PRO A 69 -6.77 1.22 13.77
N GLY A 70 -5.96 1.65 14.74
CA GLY A 70 -4.53 1.37 14.80
C GLY A 70 -3.63 2.45 14.18
N LYS A 71 -4.19 3.44 13.49
CA LYS A 71 -3.44 4.64 13.08
C LYS A 71 -3.26 5.57 14.27
N MET A 72 -2.01 5.83 14.63
CA MET A 72 -1.62 6.85 15.59
C MET A 72 -1.12 8.10 14.86
N VAL A 73 -1.08 9.22 15.57
CA VAL A 73 -0.38 10.47 15.25
C VAL A 73 0.39 10.92 16.49
N PHE A 74 1.30 11.88 16.36
CA PHE A 74 2.18 12.33 17.45
C PHE A 74 1.47 12.77 18.75
N THR A 75 0.17 13.10 18.69
CA THR A 75 -0.64 13.49 19.86
C THR A 75 -1.52 12.37 20.42
N GLY A 76 -1.76 11.26 19.70
CA GLY A 76 -2.64 10.18 20.16
C GLY A 76 -3.16 9.28 19.03
N ALA A 77 -4.32 8.64 19.25
CA ALA A 77 -5.00 7.89 18.20
C ALA A 77 -5.59 8.84 17.15
N TRP A 78 -5.45 8.52 15.87
CA TRP A 78 -5.98 9.36 14.81
C TRP A 78 -7.50 9.18 14.65
N TYR A 79 -8.25 10.28 14.74
CA TYR A 79 -9.67 10.33 14.41
C TYR A 79 -9.92 11.29 13.24
N ASP A 80 -10.92 10.96 12.42
CA ASP A 80 -11.44 11.85 11.38
C ASP A 80 -12.45 12.83 12.00
N GLY A 81 -11.94 13.82 12.75
CA GLY A 81 -12.74 14.77 13.51
C GLY A 81 -11.91 15.88 14.17
N TRP A 82 -12.54 16.62 15.06
CA TRP A 82 -11.91 17.54 16.02
C TRP A 82 -11.89 16.84 17.39
N GLU A 83 -10.76 16.84 18.08
CA GLU A 83 -10.67 16.35 19.47
C GLU A 83 -9.67 17.19 20.28
N THR A 84 -10.12 17.68 21.44
CA THR A 84 -9.36 18.59 22.30
C THR A 84 -8.71 17.87 23.48
N ARG A 85 -7.70 18.51 24.07
CA ARG A 85 -7.02 18.00 25.26
C ARG A 85 -8.01 17.82 26.43
N ARG A 86 -7.82 16.75 27.20
CA ARG A 86 -8.67 16.42 28.35
C ARG A 86 -8.46 17.40 29.50
N HIS A 87 -9.50 17.56 30.32
CA HIS A 87 -9.48 18.36 31.54
C HIS A 87 -9.33 19.86 31.27
N ASN A 88 -10.17 20.37 30.36
CA ASN A 88 -10.30 21.81 30.14
C ASN A 88 -10.66 22.52 31.45
N GLN A 89 -10.04 23.68 31.68
CA GLN A 89 -10.26 24.53 32.86
C GLN A 89 -11.27 25.65 32.58
N GLU A 90 -11.50 25.95 31.30
CA GLU A 90 -12.58 26.82 30.84
C GLU A 90 -13.90 26.02 30.73
N PRO A 91 -15.08 26.68 30.75
CA PRO A 91 -16.37 25.98 30.75
C PRO A 91 -16.69 25.21 29.46
N PHE A 92 -15.99 25.48 28.36
CA PHE A 92 -16.12 24.79 27.09
C PHE A 92 -14.90 25.01 26.18
N ASP A 93 -14.66 24.06 25.29
CA ASP A 93 -13.87 24.25 24.07
C ASP A 93 -14.75 24.85 22.96
N TYR A 94 -14.14 25.60 22.03
CA TYR A 94 -14.87 26.23 20.92
C TYR A 94 -14.14 26.15 19.58
N ALA A 95 -14.92 26.24 18.50
CA ALA A 95 -14.44 26.48 17.13
C ALA A 95 -15.29 27.57 16.46
N ILE A 96 -14.64 28.66 16.02
CA ILE A 96 -15.26 29.77 15.27
C ILE A 96 -15.15 29.46 13.78
N ILE A 97 -16.29 29.43 13.08
CA ILE A 97 -16.42 28.99 11.69
C ILE A 97 -17.08 30.07 10.85
N LYS A 98 -16.43 30.46 9.76
CA LYS A 98 -16.98 31.30 8.71
C LYS A 98 -17.73 30.45 7.69
N LEU A 99 -18.94 30.88 7.32
CA LEU A 99 -19.76 30.20 6.32
C LEU A 99 -19.08 30.27 4.93
N GLY A 100 -19.29 29.24 4.10
CA GLY A 100 -18.83 29.22 2.70
C GLY A 100 -19.65 30.11 1.76
N VAL A 101 -20.60 30.86 2.30
CA VAL A 101 -21.52 31.72 1.58
C VAL A 101 -21.54 33.11 2.19
N ALA A 102 -21.84 34.13 1.38
CA ALA A 102 -21.77 35.53 1.83
C ALA A 102 -22.66 35.83 3.06
N SER A 103 -23.84 35.19 3.14
CA SER A 103 -24.58 34.98 4.39
C SER A 103 -25.63 33.87 4.20
N GLY A 104 -26.14 33.27 5.29
CA GLY A 104 -27.15 32.22 5.21
C GLY A 104 -28.15 32.21 6.37
N THR A 105 -29.39 31.79 6.07
CA THR A 105 -30.47 31.57 7.06
C THR A 105 -30.52 30.09 7.43
N ILE A 106 -30.51 29.77 8.72
CA ILE A 106 -30.37 28.40 9.24
C ILE A 106 -31.76 27.77 9.48
N GLU A 107 -31.92 26.50 9.10
CA GLU A 107 -33.12 25.68 9.36
C GLU A 107 -32.85 24.55 10.39
N GLY A 108 -31.60 24.08 10.48
CA GLY A 108 -31.19 23.10 11.48
C GLY A 108 -29.70 22.78 11.43
N LEU A 109 -29.27 21.83 12.24
CA LEU A 109 -27.88 21.40 12.29
C LEU A 109 -27.74 19.92 12.66
N GLU A 110 -26.60 19.34 12.33
CA GLU A 110 -26.21 17.97 12.67
C GLU A 110 -24.81 17.95 13.31
N ILE A 111 -24.66 17.15 14.36
CA ILE A 111 -23.41 16.83 15.04
C ILE A 111 -23.24 15.31 14.96
N ASP A 112 -22.12 14.85 14.40
CA ASP A 112 -21.77 13.44 14.36
C ASP A 112 -20.58 13.18 15.30
N THR A 113 -20.76 12.30 16.28
CA THR A 113 -19.71 11.88 17.23
C THR A 113 -19.04 10.57 16.81
N ALA A 114 -19.25 10.10 15.56
CA ALA A 114 -18.70 8.85 15.02
C ALA A 114 -17.28 8.50 15.51
N PHE A 115 -17.11 7.26 15.96
CA PHE A 115 -15.87 6.67 16.49
C PHE A 115 -15.37 7.22 17.83
N PHE A 116 -15.74 8.44 18.22
CA PHE A 116 -15.54 8.94 19.59
C PHE A 116 -16.50 8.19 20.53
N ASN A 117 -15.95 7.31 21.36
CA ASN A 117 -16.71 6.36 22.16
C ASN A 117 -16.19 6.36 23.61
N GLY A 118 -16.81 7.20 24.44
CA GLY A 118 -16.31 7.55 25.78
C GLY A 118 -15.59 8.90 25.80
N ASN A 119 -14.83 9.25 24.76
CA ASN A 119 -14.17 10.56 24.56
C ASN A 119 -14.97 11.56 23.71
N HIS A 120 -16.18 11.20 23.26
CA HIS A 120 -17.11 12.14 22.61
C HIS A 120 -17.41 13.39 23.45
N ALA A 121 -17.74 14.49 22.76
CA ALA A 121 -18.38 15.66 23.36
C ALA A 121 -19.58 15.25 24.26
N PRO A 122 -19.56 15.55 25.58
CA PRO A 122 -20.67 15.24 26.48
C PRO A 122 -21.92 16.09 26.19
N ALA A 123 -21.71 17.37 25.89
CA ALA A 123 -22.75 18.29 25.43
C ALA A 123 -22.18 19.34 24.48
N ILE A 124 -23.04 19.91 23.63
CA ILE A 124 -22.68 20.96 22.66
C ILE A 124 -23.68 22.12 22.70
N SER A 125 -23.28 23.27 22.15
CA SER A 125 -24.18 24.38 21.81
C SER A 125 -23.68 25.11 20.56
N VAL A 126 -24.55 25.91 19.92
CA VAL A 126 -24.19 26.65 18.71
C VAL A 126 -24.71 28.09 18.79
N GLU A 127 -23.82 29.04 18.53
CA GLU A 127 -24.11 30.47 18.46
C GLU A 127 -23.75 31.04 17.08
N GLY A 128 -24.34 32.17 16.69
CA GLY A 128 -24.16 32.80 15.38
C GLY A 128 -24.07 34.32 15.44
N VAL A 129 -23.43 34.91 14.45
CA VAL A 129 -23.36 36.38 14.27
C VAL A 129 -23.36 36.75 12.78
N PHE A 130 -23.85 37.96 12.47
CA PHE A 130 -23.68 38.62 11.18
C PHE A 130 -22.63 39.73 11.30
N SER A 131 -21.43 39.48 10.77
CA SER A 131 -20.32 40.45 10.68
C SER A 131 -19.70 40.44 9.27
N GLN A 132 -19.16 41.59 8.85
CA GLN A 132 -18.30 41.74 7.67
C GLN A 132 -16.80 41.83 8.04
N ASP A 133 -16.53 41.88 9.35
CA ASP A 133 -15.20 41.99 9.96
C ASP A 133 -14.92 40.68 10.70
N ASP A 134 -13.93 39.93 10.22
CA ASP A 134 -13.57 38.60 10.72
C ASP A 134 -12.71 38.72 11.99
N ASP A 135 -11.76 39.67 12.02
CA ASP A 135 -10.88 39.93 13.15
C ASP A 135 -11.69 40.32 14.41
N LYS A 136 -12.76 41.11 14.23
CA LYS A 136 -13.70 41.45 15.30
C LYS A 136 -14.38 40.21 15.89
N VAL A 137 -14.77 39.23 15.06
CA VAL A 137 -15.45 38.01 15.52
C VAL A 137 -14.48 37.08 16.24
N VAL A 138 -13.27 36.91 15.71
CA VAL A 138 -12.19 36.13 16.35
C VAL A 138 -11.81 36.74 17.70
N SER A 139 -11.80 38.08 17.83
CA SER A 139 -11.48 38.78 19.09
C SER A 139 -12.39 38.44 20.28
N TRP A 140 -13.52 37.77 20.04
CA TRP A 140 -14.43 37.33 21.10
C TRP A 140 -14.11 35.95 21.68
N GLY A 141 -13.33 35.10 21.01
CA GLY A 141 -12.87 33.78 21.51
C GLY A 141 -13.95 32.97 22.23
N GLY A 142 -13.78 32.73 23.54
CA GLY A 142 -14.76 32.09 24.44
C GLY A 142 -15.73 33.04 25.17
N GLY A 143 -15.65 34.35 24.95
CA GLY A 143 -16.57 35.34 25.52
C GLY A 143 -17.91 35.44 24.78
N ARG A 144 -18.91 36.14 25.34
CA ARG A 144 -20.25 36.25 24.71
C ARG A 144 -20.28 37.18 23.49
N GLY A 145 -19.40 38.18 23.39
CA GLY A 145 -19.30 39.06 22.20
C GLY A 145 -20.65 39.65 21.76
N GLU A 146 -20.93 39.58 20.46
CA GLU A 146 -22.26 39.82 19.87
C GLU A 146 -22.94 38.50 19.43
N TRP A 147 -22.59 37.36 20.06
CA TRP A 147 -23.06 36.02 19.70
C TRP A 147 -24.52 35.77 20.13
N GLU A 148 -25.37 35.40 19.17
CA GLU A 148 -26.77 35.01 19.36
C GLU A 148 -26.92 33.48 19.38
N THR A 149 -27.69 32.92 20.31
CA THR A 149 -27.88 31.47 20.43
C THR A 149 -28.73 30.92 19.27
N ILE A 150 -28.17 29.98 18.51
CA ILE A 150 -28.88 29.20 17.48
C ILE A 150 -29.42 27.89 18.10
N LEU A 151 -28.60 27.22 18.90
CA LEU A 151 -28.94 26.01 19.64
C LEU A 151 -28.38 26.15 21.07
N GLY A 152 -29.27 26.07 22.07
CA GLY A 152 -28.87 25.99 23.47
C GLY A 152 -28.13 24.69 23.80
N ILE A 153 -27.69 24.50 25.03
CA ILE A 153 -26.94 23.29 25.44
C ILE A 153 -27.79 22.03 25.15
N GLN A 154 -27.22 21.07 24.42
CA GLN A 154 -27.79 19.75 24.14
C GLN A 154 -26.79 18.66 24.50
N GLU A 155 -27.24 17.63 25.21
CA GLU A 155 -26.44 16.45 25.56
C GLU A 155 -26.23 15.56 24.32
N CYS A 156 -25.00 15.07 24.14
CA CYS A 156 -24.59 14.18 23.06
C CYS A 156 -24.28 12.77 23.59
N GLY A 157 -24.11 11.81 22.70
CA GLY A 157 -23.82 10.41 23.03
C GLY A 157 -22.72 9.82 22.13
N PRO A 158 -22.15 8.66 22.49
CA PRO A 158 -20.96 8.13 21.84
C PRO A 158 -21.25 7.57 20.43
N SER A 159 -20.37 7.89 19.47
CA SER A 159 -20.37 7.36 18.10
C SER A 159 -21.73 7.39 17.37
N GLN A 160 -22.44 8.52 17.43
CA GLN A 160 -23.79 8.68 16.89
C GLN A 160 -24.01 10.05 16.21
N ARG A 161 -24.86 10.07 15.19
CA ARG A 161 -25.42 11.28 14.57
C ARG A 161 -26.57 11.86 15.40
N PHE A 162 -26.51 13.13 15.71
CA PHE A 162 -27.54 13.95 16.36
C PHE A 162 -27.92 15.10 15.45
N ALA A 163 -29.20 15.46 15.37
CA ALA A 163 -29.61 16.64 14.61
C ALA A 163 -30.83 17.32 15.21
N TRP A 164 -30.89 18.64 15.04
CA TRP A 164 -31.96 19.50 15.56
C TRP A 164 -32.48 20.41 14.47
N LYS A 165 -33.80 20.47 14.33
CA LYS A 165 -34.50 21.41 13.45
C LYS A 165 -35.03 22.57 14.28
N LEU A 166 -34.80 23.79 13.81
CA LEU A 166 -35.29 25.02 14.44
C LEU A 166 -36.78 25.19 14.10
N LYS A 167 -37.63 25.44 15.09
CA LYS A 167 -39.08 25.66 14.85
C LYS A 167 -39.36 27.08 14.37
N THR A 168 -38.56 28.04 14.82
CA THR A 168 -38.58 29.42 14.33
C THR A 168 -37.78 29.47 13.03
N HIS A 169 -38.46 29.49 11.88
CA HIS A 169 -37.79 29.65 10.58
C HIS A 169 -36.85 30.87 10.59
N GLY A 170 -35.59 30.67 10.18
CA GLY A 170 -34.52 31.67 10.32
C GLY A 170 -34.79 32.97 9.56
N GLN A 171 -35.31 33.98 10.25
CA GLN A 171 -35.49 35.34 9.71
C GLN A 171 -34.20 36.18 9.71
N LYS A 172 -33.18 35.73 10.46
CA LYS A 172 -31.85 36.33 10.49
C LYS A 172 -30.90 35.51 9.60
N ALA A 173 -30.14 36.20 8.77
CA ALA A 173 -28.97 35.63 8.13
C ALA A 173 -27.75 35.79 9.04
N TYR A 174 -26.83 34.83 8.99
CA TYR A 174 -25.55 34.84 9.71
C TYR A 174 -24.39 34.76 8.72
N THR A 175 -23.19 35.17 9.13
CA THR A 175 -21.94 35.03 8.35
C THR A 175 -20.91 34.14 9.06
N HIS A 176 -21.02 34.02 10.38
CA HIS A 176 -20.18 33.15 11.22
C HIS A 176 -21.04 32.40 12.23
N VAL A 177 -20.57 31.21 12.63
CA VAL A 177 -21.08 30.44 13.78
C VAL A 177 -19.94 30.03 14.70
N ARG A 178 -20.24 29.82 15.97
CA ARG A 178 -19.34 29.18 16.94
C ARG A 178 -19.99 27.89 17.43
N LEU A 179 -19.26 26.79 17.31
CA LEU A 179 -19.58 25.53 17.99
C LEU A 179 -18.89 25.54 19.35
N ASN A 180 -19.63 25.25 20.42
CA ASN A 180 -19.09 25.09 21.76
C ASN A 180 -19.28 23.64 22.24
N MET A 181 -18.29 23.08 22.94
CA MET A 181 -18.23 21.69 23.42
C MET A 181 -17.91 21.67 24.91
N TYR A 182 -18.75 21.02 25.74
CA TYR A 182 -18.73 21.17 27.19
C TYR A 182 -18.27 19.87 27.91
N PRO A 183 -17.16 19.86 28.66
CA PRO A 183 -16.08 20.87 28.73
C PRO A 183 -14.97 20.65 27.69
N ASP A 184 -14.72 19.40 27.32
CA ASP A 184 -13.74 18.91 26.35
C ASP A 184 -14.25 17.59 25.72
N GLY A 185 -13.59 17.11 24.66
CA GLY A 185 -13.93 15.84 24.00
C GLY A 185 -13.69 15.85 22.49
N GLY A 186 -14.38 14.97 21.76
CA GLY A 186 -14.28 14.81 20.31
C GLY A 186 -15.61 14.83 19.54
N ILE A 187 -15.58 15.40 18.33
CA ILE A 187 -16.69 15.53 17.37
C ILE A 187 -16.17 15.22 15.96
N ALA A 188 -16.81 14.29 15.24
CA ALA A 188 -16.37 13.85 13.91
C ALA A 188 -16.78 14.83 12.80
N ARG A 189 -18.03 15.32 12.81
CA ARG A 189 -18.55 16.31 11.85
C ARG A 189 -19.54 17.28 12.48
N PHE A 190 -19.61 18.48 11.92
CA PHE A 190 -20.64 19.48 12.17
C PHE A 190 -21.23 19.93 10.83
N ARG A 191 -22.56 19.94 10.71
CA ARG A 191 -23.29 20.46 9.53
C ARG A 191 -24.20 21.59 9.95
N LEU A 192 -24.25 22.64 9.15
CA LEU A 192 -25.16 23.77 9.37
C LEU A 192 -26.13 23.88 8.19
N PHE A 193 -27.30 23.25 8.32
CA PHE A 193 -28.28 23.17 7.25
C PHE A 193 -29.11 24.44 7.14
N GLY A 194 -29.10 25.06 5.97
CA GLY A 194 -29.93 26.21 5.67
C GLY A 194 -29.94 26.61 4.21
N HIS A 195 -30.25 27.88 3.95
CA HIS A 195 -30.26 28.49 2.63
C HIS A 195 -29.26 29.66 2.58
N ALA A 196 -28.46 29.74 1.53
CA ALA A 196 -27.65 30.91 1.25
C ALA A 196 -28.55 32.09 0.81
N VAL A 197 -28.19 33.30 1.24
CA VAL A 197 -28.83 34.54 0.81
C VAL A 197 -27.94 35.19 -0.26
N PRO A 198 -28.33 35.19 -1.55
CA PRO A 198 -27.49 35.72 -2.61
C PRO A 198 -27.21 37.21 -2.43
N VAL A 199 -25.93 37.58 -2.51
CA VAL A 199 -25.47 38.97 -2.59
C VAL A 199 -25.25 39.29 -4.06
N PHE A 200 -26.21 39.99 -4.67
CA PHE A 200 -26.13 40.42 -6.06
C PHE A 200 -25.04 41.50 -6.25
N PRO A 201 -24.30 41.50 -7.37
CA PRO A 201 -23.37 42.57 -7.70
C PRO A 201 -24.04 43.95 -7.80
N GLU A 202 -23.30 45.02 -7.50
CA GLU A 202 -23.78 46.40 -7.70
C GLU A 202 -23.95 46.73 -9.19
N ASP A 203 -23.08 46.17 -10.04
CA ASP A 203 -23.19 46.25 -11.49
C ASP A 203 -24.26 45.27 -11.98
N LYS A 204 -25.19 45.79 -12.79
CA LYS A 204 -26.33 45.04 -13.31
C LYS A 204 -26.04 44.38 -14.65
N ASP A 205 -24.99 44.81 -15.35
CA ASP A 205 -24.53 44.19 -16.58
C ASP A 205 -23.48 43.10 -16.30
N ALA A 206 -23.11 42.89 -15.03
CA ALA A 206 -22.21 41.81 -14.59
C ALA A 206 -22.89 40.44 -14.62
N ILE A 207 -22.19 39.45 -15.20
CA ILE A 207 -22.63 38.05 -15.21
C ILE A 207 -22.56 37.50 -13.79
N PHE A 208 -23.71 37.03 -13.31
CA PHE A 208 -23.88 36.37 -12.02
C PHE A 208 -24.45 34.96 -12.25
N ASP A 209 -24.04 33.98 -11.45
CA ASP A 209 -24.53 32.59 -11.56
C ASP A 209 -25.58 32.26 -10.49
N LEU A 210 -26.81 31.95 -10.92
CA LEU A 210 -27.90 31.57 -10.02
C LEU A 210 -28.02 30.06 -9.79
N ALA A 211 -27.20 29.24 -10.45
CA ALA A 211 -27.11 27.81 -10.19
C ALA A 211 -26.15 27.50 -9.03
N ALA A 212 -25.07 28.26 -8.87
CA ALA A 212 -24.12 28.10 -7.77
C ALA A 212 -24.78 28.06 -6.37
N ALA A 213 -24.37 27.10 -5.54
CA ALA A 213 -24.87 26.91 -4.18
C ALA A 213 -24.54 28.11 -3.26
N GLN A 214 -23.42 28.80 -3.52
CA GLN A 214 -23.07 30.04 -2.80
C GLN A 214 -24.09 31.17 -3.00
N ASN A 215 -24.83 31.14 -4.11
CA ASN A 215 -25.89 32.10 -4.45
C ASN A 215 -27.30 31.54 -4.18
N GLY A 216 -27.41 30.41 -3.46
CA GLY A 216 -28.68 29.80 -3.07
C GLY A 216 -29.25 28.77 -4.05
N GLY A 217 -28.49 28.34 -5.06
CA GLY A 217 -28.89 27.24 -5.93
C GLY A 217 -28.89 25.89 -5.20
N ILE A 218 -29.86 25.02 -5.51
CA ILE A 218 -30.09 23.74 -4.80
C ILE A 218 -30.47 22.66 -5.81
N ALA A 219 -29.79 21.51 -5.81
CA ALA A 219 -30.20 20.36 -6.60
C ALA A 219 -31.33 19.60 -5.88
N VAL A 220 -32.55 19.67 -6.39
CA VAL A 220 -33.75 19.18 -5.70
C VAL A 220 -33.95 17.68 -5.90
N SER A 221 -33.72 17.17 -7.12
CA SER A 221 -33.85 15.74 -7.43
C SER A 221 -32.99 15.32 -8.62
N CYS A 222 -32.79 14.02 -8.78
CA CYS A 222 -32.06 13.42 -9.90
C CYS A 222 -32.59 12.00 -10.19
N SER A 223 -32.25 11.44 -11.34
CA SER A 223 -32.64 10.08 -11.75
C SER A 223 -31.88 8.98 -11.01
N ASP A 224 -30.55 9.10 -10.96
CA ASP A 224 -29.62 8.17 -10.32
C ASP A 224 -28.47 8.92 -9.65
N GLN A 225 -27.82 8.27 -8.69
CA GLN A 225 -26.50 8.65 -8.18
C GLN A 225 -25.69 7.36 -8.02
N HIS A 226 -24.57 7.24 -8.72
CA HIS A 226 -23.64 6.11 -8.59
C HIS A 226 -22.41 6.49 -7.77
N PHE A 227 -21.78 7.60 -8.16
CA PHE A 227 -20.65 8.23 -7.48
C PHE A 227 -20.88 9.74 -7.47
N GLY A 228 -20.28 10.43 -6.49
CA GLY A 228 -20.57 11.83 -6.23
C GLY A 228 -22.03 12.08 -5.80
N THR A 229 -22.47 13.34 -5.85
CA THR A 229 -23.88 13.71 -5.54
C THR A 229 -24.39 14.81 -6.46
N LYS A 230 -25.71 14.88 -6.65
CA LYS A 230 -26.41 15.93 -7.42
C LYS A 230 -26.03 17.36 -7.00
N ASP A 231 -25.67 17.54 -5.74
CA ASP A 231 -25.38 18.85 -5.14
C ASP A 231 -23.98 19.35 -5.49
N ASN A 232 -23.08 18.43 -5.86
CA ASN A 232 -21.73 18.75 -6.31
C ASN A 232 -21.72 19.63 -7.57
N LEU A 233 -22.74 19.48 -8.44
CA LEU A 233 -22.94 20.28 -9.66
C LEU A 233 -22.91 21.80 -9.45
N LEU A 234 -23.14 22.25 -8.20
CA LEU A 234 -23.36 23.64 -7.81
C LEU A 234 -22.24 24.17 -6.89
N ILE A 235 -21.21 23.37 -6.63
CA ILE A 235 -20.06 23.71 -5.79
C ILE A 235 -19.07 24.60 -6.58
N PRO A 236 -18.44 25.62 -5.98
CA PRO A 236 -17.50 26.49 -6.68
C PRO A 236 -16.24 25.75 -7.16
N GLY A 237 -15.92 25.88 -8.45
CA GLY A 237 -14.71 25.34 -9.08
C GLY A 237 -14.94 24.07 -9.90
N ARG A 238 -13.86 23.50 -10.46
CA ARG A 238 -13.89 22.32 -11.35
C ARG A 238 -13.58 20.99 -10.63
N GLY A 239 -13.74 20.93 -9.30
CA GLY A 239 -13.39 19.76 -8.47
C GLY A 239 -11.89 19.39 -8.49
N LYS A 240 -11.49 18.39 -7.70
CA LYS A 240 -10.14 17.78 -7.76
C LYS A 240 -10.10 16.47 -8.52
N ASP A 241 -11.18 15.69 -8.41
CA ASP A 241 -11.34 14.36 -9.00
C ASP A 241 -12.84 14.10 -9.30
N MET A 242 -13.15 12.96 -9.94
CA MET A 242 -14.54 12.59 -10.31
C MET A 242 -15.50 12.47 -9.11
N GLY A 243 -14.99 12.20 -7.90
CA GLY A 243 -15.77 12.12 -6.67
C GLY A 243 -16.34 13.48 -6.22
N ASP A 244 -15.75 14.58 -6.70
CA ASP A 244 -16.25 15.94 -6.49
C ASP A 244 -17.30 16.36 -7.56
N GLY A 245 -17.77 15.43 -8.42
CA GLY A 245 -18.84 15.65 -9.41
C GLY A 245 -20.14 14.88 -9.12
N TRP A 246 -20.96 14.62 -10.14
CA TRP A 246 -22.13 13.73 -10.12
C TRP A 246 -22.02 12.72 -11.27
N GLU A 247 -22.08 11.42 -10.97
CA GLU A 247 -22.02 10.32 -11.95
C GLU A 247 -23.19 9.34 -11.79
N THR A 248 -23.74 8.84 -12.90
CA THR A 248 -24.81 7.84 -12.94
C THR A 248 -24.34 6.46 -13.45
N LYS A 249 -25.14 5.42 -13.19
CA LYS A 249 -24.83 4.05 -13.63
C LYS A 249 -24.85 3.92 -15.15
N ARG A 250 -23.76 3.37 -15.71
CA ARG A 250 -23.68 2.97 -17.12
C ARG A 250 -24.90 2.15 -17.54
N SER A 251 -25.72 2.71 -18.41
CA SER A 251 -26.96 2.10 -18.86
C SER A 251 -26.74 1.18 -20.07
N ARG A 252 -27.80 0.44 -20.43
CA ARG A 252 -27.90 -0.37 -21.65
C ARG A 252 -29.23 -0.17 -22.40
N GLY A 253 -30.06 0.77 -21.93
CA GLY A 253 -31.34 1.11 -22.57
C GLY A 253 -31.10 1.97 -23.80
N LYS A 254 -31.75 1.65 -24.92
CA LYS A 254 -31.53 2.36 -26.19
C LYS A 254 -31.91 3.84 -26.14
N ASP A 255 -32.90 4.15 -25.31
CA ASP A 255 -33.48 5.48 -25.13
C ASP A 255 -33.40 5.92 -23.64
N HIS A 256 -32.38 5.44 -22.91
CA HIS A 256 -32.11 5.86 -21.52
C HIS A 256 -31.54 7.29 -21.48
N THR A 257 -31.92 8.03 -20.44
CA THR A 257 -31.40 9.38 -20.13
C THR A 257 -31.39 9.57 -18.62
N ASP A 258 -30.30 10.10 -18.08
CA ASP A 258 -30.25 10.57 -16.69
C ASP A 258 -30.51 12.08 -16.59
N PHE A 259 -31.00 12.56 -15.44
CA PHE A 259 -31.30 13.98 -15.25
C PHE A 259 -31.07 14.46 -13.82
N ALA A 260 -30.84 15.77 -13.67
CA ALA A 260 -30.82 16.49 -12.40
C ALA A 260 -31.69 17.76 -12.50
N ILE A 261 -32.53 18.01 -11.49
CA ILE A 261 -33.39 19.19 -11.38
C ILE A 261 -32.77 20.15 -10.36
N ILE A 262 -32.40 21.33 -10.83
CA ILE A 262 -31.72 22.38 -10.06
C ILE A 262 -32.70 23.53 -9.88
N LYS A 263 -32.87 23.99 -8.65
CA LYS A 263 -33.58 25.22 -8.27
C LYS A 263 -32.57 26.36 -8.23
N LEU A 264 -32.89 27.46 -8.90
CA LEU A 264 -32.02 28.64 -8.93
C LEU A 264 -32.21 29.46 -7.66
N GLY A 265 -31.13 30.05 -7.14
CA GLY A 265 -31.15 30.87 -5.92
C GLY A 265 -31.99 32.14 -6.05
N ALA A 266 -32.24 32.61 -7.27
CA ALA A 266 -33.25 33.59 -7.58
C ALA A 266 -33.86 33.38 -8.99
N PRO A 267 -35.05 33.92 -9.29
CA PRO A 267 -35.59 33.96 -10.65
C PRO A 267 -34.81 34.95 -11.54
N GLY A 268 -34.47 34.57 -12.78
CA GLY A 268 -33.73 35.47 -13.70
C GLY A 268 -33.82 35.09 -15.18
N TYR A 269 -33.23 35.92 -16.06
CA TYR A 269 -33.10 35.66 -17.50
C TYR A 269 -31.71 35.13 -17.87
N ILE A 270 -31.66 33.98 -18.53
CA ILE A 270 -30.41 33.24 -18.80
C ILE A 270 -29.83 33.65 -20.15
N GLU A 271 -28.54 33.95 -20.15
CA GLU A 271 -27.78 34.40 -21.32
C GLU A 271 -26.90 33.28 -21.89
N LYS A 272 -26.14 32.58 -21.02
CA LYS A 272 -25.19 31.52 -21.38
C LYS A 272 -25.27 30.37 -20.37
N TRP A 273 -25.06 29.15 -20.84
CA TRP A 273 -24.94 27.94 -20.03
C TRP A 273 -23.52 27.39 -20.10
N ILE A 274 -23.05 26.79 -19.01
CA ILE A 274 -21.77 26.06 -18.96
C ILE A 274 -22.03 24.68 -18.35
N VAL A 275 -21.55 23.63 -19.01
CA VAL A 275 -21.59 22.24 -18.55
C VAL A 275 -20.18 21.67 -18.58
N ASP A 276 -19.63 21.33 -17.41
CA ASP A 276 -18.25 20.87 -17.29
C ASP A 276 -18.14 19.35 -17.10
N THR A 277 -17.31 18.71 -17.92
CA THR A 277 -16.96 17.28 -17.84
C THR A 277 -15.58 17.03 -17.23
N ALA A 278 -15.03 18.00 -16.49
CA ALA A 278 -13.77 17.89 -15.74
C ALA A 278 -13.58 16.51 -15.08
N HIS A 279 -12.37 15.95 -15.18
CA HIS A 279 -11.95 14.64 -14.67
C HIS A 279 -12.66 13.42 -15.29
N PHE A 280 -13.88 13.54 -15.82
CA PHE A 280 -14.66 12.46 -16.44
C PHE A 280 -14.13 12.10 -17.84
N ARG A 281 -12.97 11.45 -17.90
CA ARG A 281 -12.25 11.14 -19.16
C ARG A 281 -12.80 9.94 -19.93
N GLY A 282 -13.31 8.93 -19.24
CA GLY A 282 -13.82 7.68 -19.84
C GLY A 282 -15.34 7.46 -19.71
N ASN A 283 -16.01 8.40 -19.04
CA ASN A 283 -17.38 8.29 -18.51
C ASN A 283 -18.14 9.63 -18.56
N TYR A 284 -17.66 10.63 -19.31
CA TYR A 284 -18.47 11.80 -19.67
C TYR A 284 -19.71 11.37 -20.47
N PRO A 285 -20.85 12.08 -20.35
CA PRO A 285 -22.03 11.79 -21.15
C PRO A 285 -21.76 11.99 -22.65
N GLN A 286 -22.39 11.18 -23.51
CA GLN A 286 -22.22 11.33 -24.97
C GLN A 286 -22.85 12.64 -25.49
N LYS A 287 -23.96 13.05 -24.87
CA LYS A 287 -24.62 14.33 -25.09
C LYS A 287 -25.25 14.87 -23.82
N VAL A 288 -25.48 16.17 -23.79
CA VAL A 288 -26.31 16.84 -22.77
C VAL A 288 -27.43 17.66 -23.41
N SER A 289 -28.53 17.86 -22.68
CA SER A 289 -29.63 18.76 -23.04
C SER A 289 -30.03 19.55 -21.78
N ILE A 290 -30.48 20.79 -21.97
CA ILE A 290 -30.88 21.67 -20.86
C ILE A 290 -32.32 22.13 -21.08
N GLU A 291 -33.16 21.85 -20.09
CA GLU A 291 -34.52 22.36 -19.98
C GLU A 291 -34.61 23.38 -18.82
N GLY A 292 -35.55 24.32 -18.92
CA GLY A 292 -35.80 25.31 -17.87
C GLY A 292 -37.28 25.67 -17.75
N CYS A 293 -37.73 26.06 -16.55
CA CYS A 293 -39.11 26.49 -16.33
C CYS A 293 -39.27 27.64 -15.31
N GLU A 294 -40.37 28.35 -15.49
CA GLU A 294 -40.93 29.29 -14.52
C GLU A 294 -41.97 28.54 -13.70
N TRP A 295 -41.77 28.41 -12.39
CA TRP A 295 -42.59 27.57 -11.53
C TRP A 295 -43.12 28.33 -10.31
N THR A 296 -44.44 28.33 -10.15
CA THR A 296 -45.17 29.03 -9.08
C THR A 296 -45.88 28.08 -8.12
N GLY A 297 -45.56 26.77 -8.17
CA GLY A 297 -46.09 25.75 -7.28
C GLY A 297 -45.45 25.80 -5.88
N LYS A 298 -46.17 25.26 -4.87
CA LYS A 298 -45.67 25.17 -3.48
C LYS A 298 -44.66 24.04 -3.23
N ALA A 299 -44.61 23.07 -4.12
CA ALA A 299 -43.61 22.00 -4.17
C ALA A 299 -42.97 22.05 -5.55
N ASP A 300 -41.69 21.70 -5.63
CA ASP A 300 -40.83 21.87 -6.80
C ASP A 300 -41.25 20.98 -8.00
N PRO A 301 -40.87 21.33 -9.25
CA PRO A 301 -41.38 20.65 -10.44
C PRO A 301 -40.82 19.23 -10.62
N VAL A 302 -41.68 18.31 -11.07
CA VAL A 302 -41.30 16.94 -11.46
C VAL A 302 -40.73 16.89 -12.89
N ALA A 303 -39.95 15.86 -13.19
CA ALA A 303 -39.24 15.73 -14.48
C ALA A 303 -40.16 15.72 -15.72
N ASP A 304 -41.38 15.18 -15.58
CA ASP A 304 -42.39 15.07 -16.64
C ASP A 304 -43.36 16.26 -16.70
N ALA A 305 -43.08 17.35 -15.97
CA ALA A 305 -43.97 18.52 -15.93
C ALA A 305 -44.03 19.23 -17.30
N THR A 306 -45.24 19.58 -17.76
CA THR A 306 -45.46 20.28 -19.05
C THR A 306 -45.00 21.75 -19.06
N ALA A 307 -44.25 22.19 -18.06
CA ALA A 307 -43.72 23.55 -17.91
C ALA A 307 -42.27 23.70 -18.43
N TRP A 308 -41.57 22.58 -18.67
CA TRP A 308 -40.19 22.55 -19.16
C TRP A 308 -40.08 23.05 -20.61
N ARG A 309 -39.06 23.89 -20.88
CA ARG A 309 -38.74 24.49 -22.19
C ARG A 309 -37.29 24.15 -22.53
N VAL A 310 -36.99 23.76 -23.78
CA VAL A 310 -35.67 23.25 -24.17
C VAL A 310 -34.76 24.42 -24.59
N PHE A 311 -33.89 24.87 -23.68
CA PHE A 311 -32.95 25.96 -23.94
C PHE A 311 -31.67 25.48 -24.66
N VAL A 312 -31.24 24.23 -24.42
CA VAL A 312 -30.14 23.61 -25.17
C VAL A 312 -30.60 22.22 -25.65
N PRO A 313 -30.72 21.99 -26.97
CA PRO A 313 -31.07 20.69 -27.52
C PRO A 313 -29.91 19.68 -27.38
N PRO A 314 -30.15 18.36 -27.51
CA PRO A 314 -29.15 17.30 -27.31
C PRO A 314 -27.82 17.48 -28.06
N SER A 315 -26.87 18.11 -27.38
CA SER A 315 -25.59 18.58 -27.92
C SER A 315 -24.46 17.67 -27.45
N LYS A 316 -23.47 17.42 -28.33
CA LYS A 316 -22.37 16.49 -28.04
C LYS A 316 -21.38 17.10 -27.05
N THR A 317 -21.02 16.30 -26.05
CA THR A 317 -19.98 16.57 -25.04
C THR A 317 -18.69 15.79 -25.34
N GLY A 318 -17.58 16.24 -24.77
CA GLY A 318 -16.25 15.61 -24.77
C GLY A 318 -15.70 15.40 -23.35
N PRO A 319 -14.53 14.75 -23.19
CA PRO A 319 -13.91 14.52 -21.90
C PRO A 319 -13.23 15.78 -21.34
N ASP A 320 -13.25 15.93 -20.01
CA ASP A 320 -12.41 16.88 -19.23
C ASP A 320 -12.54 18.37 -19.59
N GLN A 321 -13.69 18.77 -20.14
CA GLN A 321 -13.88 20.04 -20.86
C GLN A 321 -15.11 20.83 -20.40
N GLU A 322 -14.96 22.16 -20.33
CA GLU A 322 -16.08 23.09 -20.20
C GLU A 322 -16.82 23.27 -21.53
N HIS A 323 -18.13 23.05 -21.54
CA HIS A 323 -18.99 23.17 -22.71
C HIS A 323 -19.89 24.40 -22.59
N GLU A 324 -19.64 25.40 -23.41
CA GLU A 324 -20.43 26.62 -23.44
C GLU A 324 -21.58 26.52 -24.45
N PHE A 325 -22.79 26.90 -24.03
CA PHE A 325 -23.95 26.97 -24.91
C PHE A 325 -24.63 28.35 -24.80
N GLU A 326 -24.77 29.04 -25.93
CA GLU A 326 -25.55 30.29 -26.02
C GLU A 326 -27.06 29.97 -25.97
N SER A 327 -27.84 30.86 -25.35
CA SER A 327 -29.30 30.76 -25.35
C SER A 327 -29.90 31.19 -26.70
N ASP A 328 -30.67 30.31 -27.36
CA ASP A 328 -31.32 30.58 -28.65
C ASP A 328 -32.24 31.81 -28.55
N GLU A 329 -32.10 32.78 -29.46
CA GLU A 329 -32.74 34.10 -29.36
C GLU A 329 -34.27 34.07 -29.23
N LYS A 330 -34.91 32.97 -29.63
CA LYS A 330 -36.36 32.78 -29.54
C LYS A 330 -36.83 32.45 -28.12
N GLU A 331 -36.00 31.76 -27.34
CA GLU A 331 -36.29 31.23 -25.99
C GLU A 331 -36.06 32.26 -24.88
N LYS A 332 -35.43 33.42 -25.17
CA LYS A 332 -35.15 34.55 -24.24
C LYS A 332 -36.41 35.28 -23.71
N LYS A 333 -37.51 34.57 -23.45
CA LYS A 333 -38.87 35.08 -23.14
C LYS A 333 -39.46 34.50 -21.87
N GLY A 334 -38.82 34.78 -20.74
CA GLY A 334 -39.38 34.58 -19.41
C GLY A 334 -38.28 34.39 -18.37
N PRO A 335 -38.56 34.67 -17.09
CA PRO A 335 -37.66 34.29 -16.01
C PRO A 335 -37.65 32.77 -15.86
N VAL A 336 -36.49 32.20 -15.56
CA VAL A 336 -36.32 30.80 -15.17
C VAL A 336 -36.17 30.74 -13.66
N THR A 337 -36.74 29.68 -13.06
CA THR A 337 -36.72 29.42 -11.60
C THR A 337 -36.10 28.06 -11.29
N HIS A 338 -36.30 27.10 -12.19
CA HIS A 338 -35.76 25.76 -12.10
C HIS A 338 -35.21 25.35 -13.46
N VAL A 339 -34.19 24.51 -13.43
CA VAL A 339 -33.44 23.96 -14.54
C VAL A 339 -33.50 22.44 -14.43
N LYS A 340 -33.51 21.75 -15.57
CA LYS A 340 -33.41 20.29 -15.67
C LYS A 340 -32.30 19.98 -16.67
N LEU A 341 -31.16 19.57 -16.13
CA LEU A 341 -30.00 19.09 -16.87
C LEU A 341 -30.23 17.61 -17.21
N ILE A 342 -30.01 17.22 -18.46
CA ILE A 342 -30.23 15.86 -18.96
C ILE A 342 -28.93 15.35 -19.58
N MET A 343 -28.46 14.18 -19.12
CA MET A 343 -27.36 13.41 -19.70
C MET A 343 -27.90 12.30 -20.60
N ILE A 344 -27.20 12.03 -21.70
CA ILE A 344 -27.60 11.02 -22.69
C ILE A 344 -26.39 10.18 -23.12
N PRO A 345 -26.43 8.83 -23.01
CA PRO A 345 -27.45 8.07 -22.26
C PRO A 345 -27.27 8.25 -20.74
N ASP A 346 -26.02 8.21 -20.28
CA ASP A 346 -25.56 8.22 -18.89
C ASP A 346 -24.15 8.84 -18.86
N GLY A 347 -23.60 9.13 -17.67
CA GLY A 347 -22.23 9.61 -17.53
C GLY A 347 -21.99 10.39 -16.24
N GLY A 348 -20.95 11.23 -16.21
CA GLY A 348 -20.64 12.15 -15.12
C GLY A 348 -20.28 13.58 -15.55
N LEU A 349 -20.55 14.53 -14.65
CA LEU A 349 -20.37 15.98 -14.81
C LEU A 349 -19.91 16.61 -13.48
N VAL A 350 -19.15 17.71 -13.52
CA VAL A 350 -18.66 18.39 -12.30
C VAL A 350 -19.39 19.70 -12.00
N LEU A 351 -19.43 20.64 -12.95
CA LEU A 351 -19.96 21.99 -12.72
C LEU A 351 -21.09 22.34 -13.69
N TYR A 352 -22.09 23.03 -13.17
CA TYR A 352 -23.18 23.62 -13.92
C TYR A 352 -23.38 25.09 -13.55
N ALA A 353 -23.06 25.99 -14.48
CA ALA A 353 -23.24 27.43 -14.31
C ALA A 353 -24.25 27.99 -15.33
N ALA A 354 -25.14 28.88 -14.85
CA ALA A 354 -26.09 29.60 -15.69
C ALA A 354 -25.83 31.11 -15.53
N ALA A 355 -25.41 31.78 -16.59
CA ALA A 355 -25.04 33.19 -16.57
C ALA A 355 -26.25 34.10 -16.83
N PHE A 356 -26.41 35.15 -16.02
CA PHE A 356 -27.52 36.11 -16.07
C PHE A 356 -27.04 37.56 -16.25
N SER A 357 -27.76 38.36 -17.05
CA SER A 357 -27.60 39.83 -17.12
C SER A 357 -28.86 40.56 -16.63
N GLY A 358 -28.67 41.63 -15.85
CA GLY A 358 -29.66 42.22 -14.96
C GLY A 358 -30.48 43.37 -15.53
N ALA A 359 -31.19 43.18 -16.64
CA ALA A 359 -32.03 44.22 -17.25
C ALA A 359 -33.51 43.83 -17.43
N ALA A 360 -34.41 44.58 -16.78
CA ALA A 360 -35.82 44.60 -17.17
C ALA A 360 -35.96 45.17 -18.61
N PRO A 361 -36.82 44.58 -19.47
CA PRO A 361 -36.75 44.80 -20.91
C PRO A 361 -37.13 46.23 -21.33
N LYS A 362 -36.16 47.00 -21.81
CA LYS A 362 -36.40 48.27 -22.51
C LYS A 362 -37.02 47.99 -23.88
N LEU A 363 -38.23 48.51 -24.13
CA LEU A 363 -38.85 48.46 -25.46
C LEU A 363 -37.96 49.13 -26.52
N LYS A 364 -37.99 48.58 -27.73
CA LYS A 364 -37.24 49.08 -28.89
C LYS A 364 -37.49 50.57 -29.14
N ARG A 365 -36.41 51.34 -29.30
CA ARG A 365 -36.38 52.44 -30.27
C ARG A 365 -35.49 52.03 -31.44
N ASN A 366 -36.02 52.16 -32.64
CA ASN A 366 -35.16 52.36 -33.81
C ASN A 366 -34.48 53.72 -33.64
N ASP A 367 -33.22 53.82 -34.04
CA ASP A 367 -32.74 54.88 -34.95
C ASP A 367 -31.40 54.42 -35.53
N GLY A 368 -31.11 54.81 -36.78
CA GLY A 368 -29.92 54.36 -37.51
C GLY A 368 -28.82 55.41 -37.55
N PHE A 369 -27.56 54.97 -37.78
CA PHE A 369 -26.41 55.78 -38.20
C PHE A 369 -26.20 57.12 -37.42
N SER A 370 -25.15 57.27 -36.59
CA SER A 370 -23.78 57.17 -37.11
C SER A 370 -22.68 57.48 -36.06
N ARG A 371 -21.53 56.83 -36.28
CA ARG A 371 -20.13 57.25 -36.07
C ARG A 371 -19.61 57.88 -34.74
N THR A 372 -18.39 57.41 -34.47
CA THR A 372 -17.22 58.06 -33.83
C THR A 372 -17.15 58.13 -32.29
N SER A 373 -16.04 57.59 -31.80
CA SER A 373 -15.58 57.51 -30.42
C SER A 373 -14.70 58.71 -30.03
N SER A 374 -14.55 58.98 -28.73
CA SER A 374 -13.29 58.70 -27.99
C SER A 374 -13.18 59.39 -26.63
N GLY A 375 -12.87 58.62 -25.57
CA GLY A 375 -12.23 59.11 -24.33
C GLY A 375 -13.04 60.01 -23.37
N THR A 376 -12.60 60.29 -22.13
CA THR A 376 -11.58 59.62 -21.29
C THR A 376 -11.74 59.98 -19.79
N LYS A 377 -11.45 59.03 -18.88
CA LYS A 377 -10.97 59.15 -17.47
C LYS A 377 -11.18 60.46 -16.66
N ARG A 378 -11.74 60.33 -15.43
CA ARG A 378 -11.27 60.84 -14.09
C ARG A 378 -12.46 61.01 -13.09
N HIS A 379 -12.37 60.98 -11.75
CA HIS A 379 -11.43 60.43 -10.73
C HIS A 379 -12.00 60.73 -9.31
N GLN A 380 -11.32 60.30 -8.23
CA GLN A 380 -11.37 60.84 -6.84
C GLN A 380 -12.60 60.63 -5.90
N ARG A 381 -12.44 59.64 -4.98
CA ARG A 381 -12.30 59.74 -3.50
C ARG A 381 -13.33 60.48 -2.58
N ASN A 382 -13.56 59.80 -1.44
CA ASN A 382 -13.86 60.27 -0.05
C ASN A 382 -15.33 60.50 0.43
N GLN A 383 -15.86 59.48 1.13
CA GLN A 383 -16.32 59.42 2.54
C GLN A 383 -17.27 60.48 3.17
N GLN A 384 -17.88 60.08 4.32
CA GLN A 384 -18.72 60.82 5.29
C GLN A 384 -20.27 60.77 5.03
N ILE A 385 -21.20 60.77 6.02
CA ILE A 385 -21.09 60.95 7.49
C ILE A 385 -22.28 60.36 8.31
N LEU A 386 -22.03 60.00 9.58
CA LEU A 386 -22.92 59.85 10.79
C LEU A 386 -24.16 58.92 10.83
N ALA A 387 -24.51 58.55 12.09
CA ALA A 387 -25.71 57.87 12.56
C ALA A 387 -26.47 58.73 13.60
N ASN A 388 -27.64 58.27 14.09
CA ASN A 388 -28.36 58.64 15.34
C ASN A 388 -29.79 58.00 15.32
N ASP A 389 -30.55 57.80 16.41
CA ASP A 389 -30.30 57.53 17.85
C ASP A 389 -31.69 57.27 18.56
N ILE A 390 -31.70 56.91 19.85
CA ILE A 390 -32.80 57.07 20.86
C ILE A 390 -34.01 56.08 20.90
N ASP A 391 -34.37 55.73 22.15
CA ASP A 391 -35.63 55.13 22.68
C ASP A 391 -35.87 55.80 24.09
N PRO A 392 -36.70 55.40 25.09
CA PRO A 392 -37.65 54.28 25.24
C PRO A 392 -39.00 54.63 25.94
N VAL A 393 -39.70 53.59 26.46
CA VAL A 393 -40.72 53.58 27.56
C VAL A 393 -42.22 53.69 27.19
N ALA A 394 -43.00 52.65 27.53
CA ALA A 394 -44.17 52.73 28.44
C ALA A 394 -44.92 51.37 28.62
N SER A 395 -45.50 51.15 29.81
CA SER A 395 -46.40 50.02 30.15
C SER A 395 -47.80 50.54 30.53
N ILE A 396 -48.88 49.73 30.45
CA ILE A 396 -49.99 49.61 31.44
C ILE A 396 -51.20 48.74 30.96
N ASN A 397 -51.49 47.68 31.74
CA ASN A 397 -52.76 47.06 32.16
C ASN A 397 -54.05 46.94 31.29
N HIS A 398 -54.45 45.67 31.07
CA HIS A 398 -55.78 45.06 31.35
C HIS A 398 -57.08 45.40 30.55
N ILE A 399 -58.09 44.53 30.80
CA ILE A 399 -59.54 44.56 30.45
C ILE A 399 -59.89 43.94 29.06
N GLN A 400 -60.83 42.98 28.90
CA GLN A 400 -61.55 42.07 29.84
C GLN A 400 -62.12 40.83 29.11
N HIS A 401 -62.67 39.89 29.90
CA HIS A 401 -63.44 38.68 29.57
C HIS A 401 -64.18 38.53 28.22
N SER A 402 -64.14 37.30 27.66
CA SER A 402 -65.35 36.48 27.51
C SER A 402 -65.08 34.95 27.47
N LYS A 403 -65.54 34.24 28.51
CA LYS A 403 -66.05 32.84 28.46
C LYS A 403 -67.59 32.93 28.29
N PRO A 404 -68.37 31.87 27.97
CA PRO A 404 -68.14 30.42 28.13
C PRO A 404 -68.40 29.65 26.79
N THR A 405 -68.72 28.34 26.65
CA THR A 405 -69.61 27.45 27.44
C THR A 405 -69.48 25.97 27.03
N ARG A 406 -69.62 25.06 28.03
CA ARG A 406 -70.12 23.64 28.01
C ARG A 406 -69.80 22.73 26.80
N GLU A 407 -69.22 21.52 26.94
CA GLU A 407 -69.40 20.43 27.93
C GLU A 407 -70.77 19.71 27.85
N PHE A 408 -70.85 18.45 28.29
CA PHE A 408 -71.84 17.40 27.95
C PHE A 408 -71.65 16.76 26.55
N ALA A 409 -71.81 15.45 26.34
CA ALA A 409 -72.14 14.33 27.26
C ALA A 409 -71.45 13.01 26.85
N LEU A 410 -71.57 12.00 27.70
CA LEU A 410 -71.13 10.61 27.48
C LEU A 410 -72.15 9.78 26.65
N CYS A 411 -71.71 8.59 26.22
CA CYS A 411 -72.42 7.44 25.63
C CYS A 411 -73.89 7.21 26.09
N PRO A 412 -74.77 6.47 25.34
CA PRO A 412 -74.45 5.19 24.67
C PRO A 412 -75.28 4.85 23.40
N LEU A 413 -75.55 3.54 23.20
CA LEU A 413 -76.38 2.84 22.19
C LEU A 413 -75.65 2.37 20.91
N GLU A 414 -76.05 1.27 20.27
CA GLU A 414 -76.21 -0.14 20.70
C GLU A 414 -76.49 -1.01 19.44
N SER A 415 -76.65 -2.33 19.58
CA SER A 415 -76.92 -3.25 18.45
C SER A 415 -78.41 -3.34 18.07
N PRO A 416 -78.77 -4.18 17.09
CA PRO A 416 -79.49 -5.40 17.51
C PRO A 416 -79.09 -6.69 16.78
N SER A 417 -79.45 -7.82 17.40
CA SER A 417 -79.46 -9.18 16.84
C SER A 417 -80.93 -9.59 16.56
N SER A 418 -81.35 -10.79 16.09
CA SER A 418 -80.73 -12.12 15.91
C SER A 418 -81.61 -13.04 15.00
N HIS A 419 -81.08 -14.24 14.66
CA HIS A 419 -81.78 -15.50 14.30
C HIS A 419 -82.64 -15.65 13.01
N THR A 420 -82.16 -16.49 12.07
CA THR A 420 -82.79 -17.72 11.47
C THR A 420 -81.87 -18.24 10.34
N THR A 421 -81.13 -19.37 10.41
CA THR A 421 -81.45 -20.83 10.40
C THR A 421 -81.77 -21.49 9.03
N PHE A 422 -80.90 -22.45 8.62
CA PHE A 422 -81.09 -23.56 7.65
C PHE A 422 -81.57 -23.21 6.22
N HIS A 423 -80.86 -23.52 5.12
CA HIS A 423 -80.43 -24.87 4.69
C HIS A 423 -79.35 -24.85 3.57
N GLU A 424 -78.74 -26.01 3.28
CA GLU A 424 -77.95 -26.31 2.07
C GLU A 424 -78.84 -26.29 0.79
N PRO A 425 -78.30 -26.05 -0.43
CA PRO A 425 -78.03 -27.23 -1.26
C PRO A 425 -76.80 -27.17 -2.19
N ARG A 426 -76.38 -28.39 -2.54
CA ARG A 426 -75.36 -28.80 -3.52
C ARG A 426 -75.58 -28.31 -4.97
N ALA A 427 -74.45 -28.08 -5.64
CA ALA A 427 -74.03 -28.55 -6.98
C ALA A 427 -75.01 -28.73 -8.17
N ALA A 428 -74.50 -28.34 -9.35
CA ALA A 428 -74.96 -28.67 -10.70
C ALA A 428 -76.30 -28.01 -11.15
N THR A 429 -76.69 -27.97 -12.43
CA THR A 429 -76.20 -28.69 -13.64
C THR A 429 -76.59 -27.92 -14.93
N VAL A 430 -75.76 -27.99 -16.00
CA VAL A 430 -76.18 -27.85 -17.44
C VAL A 430 -76.66 -26.42 -17.85
N SER A 431 -76.53 -25.90 -19.10
CA SER A 431 -76.32 -26.50 -20.44
C SER A 431 -75.48 -25.63 -21.41
N VAL A 432 -74.64 -26.31 -22.21
CA VAL A 432 -74.55 -26.25 -23.70
C VAL A 432 -74.75 -24.91 -24.44
N SER A 433 -73.66 -24.40 -25.04
CA SER A 433 -73.44 -24.31 -26.51
C SER A 433 -71.98 -23.81 -26.76
N VAL A 434 -71.12 -24.41 -27.60
CA VAL A 434 -71.21 -24.75 -29.05
C VAL A 434 -71.34 -23.45 -29.88
N SER A 435 -70.44 -23.09 -30.81
CA SER A 435 -69.81 -23.90 -31.87
C SER A 435 -68.35 -23.42 -32.18
N VAL A 436 -67.39 -24.27 -32.60
CA VAL A 436 -67.00 -24.64 -34.02
C VAL A 436 -66.37 -23.47 -34.80
N SER A 437 -65.24 -23.58 -35.56
CA SER A 437 -64.51 -24.76 -36.11
C SER A 437 -62.98 -24.62 -36.10
N ALA A 438 -62.28 -25.76 -36.16
CA ALA A 438 -60.86 -25.92 -36.54
C ALA A 438 -60.72 -27.18 -37.45
N PRO A 439 -59.50 -27.74 -37.63
CA PRO A 439 -58.51 -27.49 -38.69
C PRO A 439 -58.96 -28.18 -40.02
N PRO A 440 -58.48 -29.34 -40.54
CA PRO A 440 -57.18 -30.09 -40.46
C PRO A 440 -55.98 -29.34 -41.11
N SER A 441 -54.82 -29.90 -41.49
CA SER A 441 -54.26 -31.28 -41.61
C SER A 441 -52.73 -31.27 -41.32
N ILE A 442 -52.00 -32.28 -40.75
CA ILE A 442 -52.05 -33.78 -40.81
C ILE A 442 -51.51 -34.29 -42.17
N MET A 443 -50.60 -35.27 -42.37
CA MET A 443 -49.93 -36.41 -41.66
C MET A 443 -48.55 -36.66 -42.40
N ASP A 444 -47.49 -37.39 -41.98
CA ASP A 444 -47.00 -37.99 -40.71
C ASP A 444 -45.54 -38.57 -40.89
N LEU A 445 -44.99 -39.26 -39.86
CA LEU A 445 -44.03 -40.40 -39.88
C LEU A 445 -42.68 -40.35 -40.66
N GLY A 446 -41.58 -40.62 -39.93
CA GLY A 446 -40.97 -41.98 -39.96
C GLY A 446 -39.58 -42.26 -40.56
N ASP A 447 -38.64 -42.65 -39.68
CA ASP A 447 -37.67 -43.79 -39.78
C ASP A 447 -36.28 -43.74 -40.50
N SER A 448 -35.27 -44.14 -39.71
CA SER A 448 -34.13 -45.08 -39.99
C SER A 448 -32.96 -44.86 -40.99
N PHE A 449 -31.74 -44.90 -40.42
CA PHE A 449 -30.43 -45.46 -40.88
C PHE A 449 -29.78 -45.10 -42.26
N GLY A 450 -28.55 -44.52 -42.20
CA GLY A 450 -27.34 -45.15 -42.80
C GLY A 450 -26.61 -44.54 -44.03
N GLY A 451 -25.40 -43.97 -43.80
CA GLY A 451 -24.15 -44.32 -44.53
C GLY A 451 -23.76 -43.69 -45.90
N SER A 452 -22.53 -43.14 -45.94
CA SER A 452 -21.59 -42.92 -47.08
C SER A 452 -21.87 -41.94 -48.23
N ASP A 453 -20.90 -41.03 -48.41
CA ASP A 453 -20.24 -40.54 -49.64
C ASP A 453 -21.04 -40.11 -50.89
N GLY A 454 -20.83 -38.84 -51.32
CA GLY A 454 -21.20 -38.37 -52.67
C GLY A 454 -21.22 -36.85 -52.87
N GLN A 455 -20.07 -36.24 -53.17
CA GLN A 455 -19.96 -34.82 -53.57
C GLN A 455 -20.42 -34.65 -55.04
N PRO A 456 -21.01 -33.49 -55.43
CA PRO A 456 -20.20 -32.46 -56.10
C PRO A 456 -20.55 -31.00 -55.72
N ASP A 457 -19.75 -30.05 -56.19
CA ASP A 457 -19.69 -28.66 -55.70
C ASP A 457 -20.68 -27.66 -56.34
N GLU A 458 -21.03 -26.61 -55.58
CA GLU A 458 -21.24 -25.26 -56.11
C GLU A 458 -20.53 -24.20 -55.23
N LYS A 459 -20.24 -23.01 -55.79
CA LYS A 459 -19.07 -22.20 -55.40
C LYS A 459 -19.31 -21.13 -54.31
N PRO A 460 -18.28 -20.80 -53.50
CA PRO A 460 -18.33 -19.76 -52.47
C PRO A 460 -18.22 -18.32 -53.02
N ARG A 461 -18.47 -17.33 -52.16
CA ARG A 461 -18.29 -15.89 -52.42
C ARG A 461 -16.83 -15.46 -52.15
N PRO A 462 -16.30 -14.45 -52.86
CA PRO A 462 -14.90 -14.02 -52.71
C PRO A 462 -14.64 -13.16 -51.47
N LEU A 463 -13.37 -13.09 -51.06
CA LEU A 463 -12.85 -12.20 -50.00
C LEU A 463 -12.41 -10.83 -50.57
N PRO A 464 -12.24 -9.79 -49.73
CA PRO A 464 -11.70 -8.48 -50.11
C PRO A 464 -10.23 -8.50 -50.59
N ALA A 465 -9.75 -7.37 -51.11
CA ALA A 465 -8.63 -7.32 -52.05
C ALA A 465 -7.20 -7.15 -51.46
N ASP A 466 -7.04 -6.88 -50.16
CA ASP A 466 -5.76 -6.44 -49.57
C ASP A 466 -4.86 -7.60 -49.08
N LEU A 467 -4.71 -8.65 -49.90
CA LEU A 467 -3.74 -9.73 -49.67
C LEU A 467 -2.92 -10.00 -50.95
N PRO A 468 -1.57 -10.02 -50.91
CA PRO A 468 -0.74 -10.25 -52.10
C PRO A 468 -0.99 -11.59 -52.79
N THR A 469 -1.32 -11.56 -54.09
CA THR A 469 -1.70 -12.74 -54.88
C THR A 469 -0.60 -13.22 -55.83
N SER A 470 0.49 -13.78 -55.31
CA SER A 470 1.47 -14.51 -56.14
C SER A 470 2.13 -15.68 -55.41
N LEU A 471 1.94 -16.88 -55.94
CA LEU A 471 2.66 -18.09 -55.55
C LEU A 471 3.96 -18.18 -56.35
N ASP A 472 5.10 -17.86 -55.71
CA ASP A 472 6.40 -18.44 -56.04
C ASP A 472 7.38 -18.22 -54.88
N ASP A 473 7.37 -19.15 -53.93
CA ASP A 473 8.61 -19.81 -53.46
C ASP A 473 8.29 -20.96 -52.50
N ARG A 474 8.44 -22.20 -52.98
CA ARG A 474 8.32 -23.44 -52.19
C ARG A 474 9.65 -24.16 -52.17
N ARG A 475 10.28 -24.33 -50.99
CA ARG A 475 10.83 -25.63 -50.52
C ARG A 475 11.41 -25.63 -49.10
N HIS A 476 10.73 -26.38 -48.23
CA HIS A 476 11.23 -27.22 -47.12
C HIS A 476 12.49 -26.85 -46.30
N VAL A 477 12.22 -26.70 -45.00
CA VAL A 477 13.10 -27.03 -43.86
C VAL A 477 12.25 -27.99 -42.95
N PRO A 478 12.82 -28.97 -42.20
CA PRO A 478 12.05 -30.09 -41.65
C PRO A 478 11.28 -29.80 -40.35
N ASN A 479 10.35 -30.71 -40.01
CA ASN A 479 9.54 -30.65 -38.78
C ASN A 479 10.38 -30.92 -37.52
N GLU A 480 10.30 -30.02 -36.54
CA GLU A 480 10.38 -30.39 -35.12
C GLU A 480 9.63 -29.34 -34.25
N HIS A 481 8.95 -29.80 -33.20
CA HIS A 481 8.37 -28.99 -32.12
C HIS A 481 7.35 -27.88 -32.47
N LEU A 482 6.19 -28.28 -33.01
CA LEU A 482 4.95 -27.48 -32.88
C LEU A 482 4.32 -27.74 -31.49
N ILE A 483 3.96 -26.70 -30.75
CA ILE A 483 3.24 -26.81 -29.47
C ILE A 483 1.75 -26.50 -29.71
N THR A 484 0.85 -27.31 -29.15
CA THR A 484 -0.60 -27.11 -29.26
C THR A 484 -1.10 -26.08 -28.25
N GLU A 485 -1.72 -25.02 -28.76
CA GLU A 485 -2.56 -24.12 -27.95
C GLU A 485 -3.63 -24.92 -27.21
N THR A 486 -3.83 -24.63 -25.92
CA THR A 486 -4.78 -25.33 -25.06
C THR A 486 -5.76 -24.31 -24.48
N GLU A 487 -6.99 -24.30 -24.99
CA GLU A 487 -8.08 -23.54 -24.38
C GLU A 487 -8.36 -24.07 -22.98
N MET A 488 -8.42 -23.18 -21.98
CA MET A 488 -8.84 -23.52 -20.63
C MET A 488 -9.99 -22.60 -20.20
N TYR A 489 -11.13 -23.20 -19.89
CA TYR A 489 -12.35 -22.47 -19.55
C TYR A 489 -12.39 -22.19 -18.04
N ASP A 490 -12.19 -20.92 -17.65
CA ASP A 490 -12.39 -20.51 -16.25
C ASP A 490 -13.88 -20.34 -15.93
N GLY A 491 -14.39 -21.29 -15.13
CA GLY A 491 -15.76 -21.29 -14.63
C GLY A 491 -16.08 -20.20 -13.59
N TRP A 492 -15.10 -19.44 -13.10
CA TRP A 492 -15.34 -18.29 -12.21
C TRP A 492 -15.51 -16.96 -12.96
N GLN A 493 -14.75 -16.70 -14.02
CA GLN A 493 -14.90 -15.46 -14.81
C GLN A 493 -15.84 -15.59 -16.02
N GLY A 494 -16.11 -16.80 -16.51
CA GLY A 494 -17.10 -17.02 -17.58
C GLY A 494 -16.66 -16.53 -18.96
N GLN A 495 -15.35 -16.37 -19.17
CA GLN A 495 -14.72 -16.13 -20.48
C GLN A 495 -13.56 -17.11 -20.67
N SER A 496 -13.36 -17.56 -21.91
CA SER A 496 -12.17 -18.32 -22.33
C SER A 496 -11.02 -17.36 -22.58
N GLN A 497 -9.95 -17.45 -21.79
CA GLN A 497 -8.70 -16.73 -22.06
C GLN A 497 -7.72 -17.62 -22.84
N PHE A 498 -7.01 -17.00 -23.79
CA PHE A 498 -5.88 -17.62 -24.49
C PHE A 498 -4.58 -17.11 -23.88
N LEU A 499 -3.78 -18.01 -23.31
CA LEU A 499 -2.45 -17.68 -22.79
C LEU A 499 -1.43 -17.67 -23.93
N THR A 500 -1.12 -16.50 -24.46
CA THR A 500 0.11 -16.30 -25.25
C THR A 500 1.31 -16.28 -24.30
N THR A 501 2.19 -17.28 -24.39
CA THR A 501 3.45 -17.29 -23.65
C THR A 501 4.36 -16.11 -24.05
N PRO A 502 5.20 -15.59 -23.13
CA PRO A 502 6.19 -14.58 -23.47
C PRO A 502 7.17 -15.13 -24.52
N ALA A 503 7.63 -14.26 -25.42
CA ALA A 503 8.46 -14.66 -26.55
C ALA A 503 9.79 -15.27 -26.11
N LEU A 504 10.09 -16.47 -26.61
CA LEU A 504 11.40 -17.10 -26.46
C LEU A 504 12.48 -16.23 -27.13
N ALA A 505 13.60 -16.04 -26.43
CA ALA A 505 14.77 -15.37 -26.98
C ALA A 505 15.28 -16.12 -28.24
N LYS A 506 15.76 -15.38 -29.25
CA LYS A 506 16.33 -15.98 -30.46
C LYS A 506 17.52 -16.88 -30.10
N PRO A 507 17.59 -18.13 -30.60
CA PRO A 507 18.76 -18.97 -30.40
C PRO A 507 19.98 -18.37 -31.11
N LEU A 508 21.13 -18.38 -30.42
CA LEU A 508 22.40 -18.02 -31.02
C LEU A 508 22.80 -19.07 -32.08
N ASN A 509 23.30 -18.59 -33.22
CA ASN A 509 23.52 -19.43 -34.39
C ASN A 509 24.90 -20.11 -34.33
N PHE A 510 25.00 -21.24 -33.62
CA PHE A 510 26.22 -22.08 -33.48
C PHE A 510 26.58 -22.82 -34.78
N GLY A 511 26.70 -22.08 -35.89
CA GLY A 511 26.71 -22.59 -37.26
C GLY A 511 28.08 -22.83 -37.90
N ASN A 512 29.20 -22.56 -37.21
CA ASN A 512 30.54 -22.96 -37.64
C ASN A 512 31.55 -22.89 -36.49
N LEU A 513 32.05 -24.03 -36.03
CA LEU A 513 33.17 -24.13 -35.10
C LEU A 513 34.05 -25.33 -35.47
N SER A 514 34.95 -25.13 -36.43
CA SER A 514 36.07 -26.04 -36.67
C SER A 514 37.15 -25.81 -35.61
N LEU A 515 37.59 -26.90 -34.96
CA LEU A 515 38.54 -26.95 -33.82
C LEU A 515 39.99 -26.47 -34.10
N ASN A 516 40.22 -25.63 -35.11
CA ASN A 516 41.56 -25.26 -35.62
C ASN A 516 41.66 -23.80 -36.11
N ASP A 517 40.70 -22.91 -35.80
CA ASP A 517 40.83 -21.50 -36.14
C ASP A 517 41.62 -20.74 -35.07
N THR A 518 42.64 -19.97 -35.47
CA THR A 518 43.61 -19.37 -34.53
C THR A 518 43.16 -18.09 -33.86
N ASP A 519 42.07 -17.48 -34.33
CA ASP A 519 41.59 -16.19 -33.85
C ASP A 519 40.63 -16.32 -32.64
N TYR A 520 40.42 -17.55 -32.14
CA TYR A 520 39.35 -17.89 -31.19
C TYR A 520 39.60 -17.49 -29.72
N GLU A 521 40.76 -16.95 -29.36
CA GLU A 521 41.07 -16.53 -27.97
C GLU A 521 40.70 -15.07 -27.65
N ASN A 522 40.44 -14.21 -28.64
CA ASN A 522 40.38 -12.75 -28.44
C ASN A 522 38.96 -12.15 -28.27
N ASP A 523 37.89 -12.83 -28.67
CA ASP A 523 36.57 -12.19 -28.93
C ASP A 523 35.40 -12.74 -28.07
N ILE A 524 35.69 -13.45 -26.98
CA ILE A 524 34.68 -14.05 -26.07
C ILE A 524 34.59 -13.32 -24.71
N THR A 525 35.52 -12.40 -24.42
CA THR A 525 35.60 -11.67 -23.14
C THR A 525 34.82 -10.36 -23.09
N LYS A 526 34.29 -9.86 -24.22
CA LYS A 526 33.49 -8.64 -24.27
C LYS A 526 32.02 -8.93 -24.60
N GLY A 527 31.18 -8.84 -23.57
CA GLY A 527 29.76 -8.50 -23.76
C GLY A 527 29.60 -7.06 -24.26
N PRO A 528 28.36 -6.55 -24.42
CA PRO A 528 28.16 -5.13 -24.71
C PRO A 528 28.83 -4.29 -23.62
N SER A 529 29.85 -3.51 -23.99
CA SER A 529 30.71 -2.80 -23.04
C SER A 529 29.92 -1.71 -22.32
N ASP A 530 29.82 -1.84 -21.00
CA ASP A 530 29.17 -0.85 -20.15
C ASP A 530 29.96 0.46 -20.11
N SER A 531 29.30 1.59 -19.84
CA SER A 531 29.94 2.93 -19.83
C SER A 531 31.19 2.95 -18.95
N ASP A 532 31.08 2.32 -17.80
CA ASP A 532 32.07 2.34 -16.72
C ASP A 532 33.30 1.51 -17.10
N THR A 533 33.11 0.43 -17.89
CA THR A 533 34.22 -0.35 -18.46
C THR A 533 35.01 0.47 -19.49
N ARG A 534 34.33 1.30 -20.31
CA ARG A 534 35.01 2.18 -21.28
C ARG A 534 35.66 3.38 -20.61
N LEU A 535 35.07 3.93 -19.54
CA LEU A 535 35.71 4.96 -18.71
C LEU A 535 37.01 4.43 -18.09
N MET A 536 37.01 3.17 -17.62
CA MET A 536 38.20 2.51 -17.09
C MET A 536 39.28 2.27 -18.15
N GLU A 537 38.90 1.90 -19.38
CA GLU A 537 39.83 1.85 -20.53
C GLU A 537 40.43 3.24 -20.85
N MET A 538 39.60 4.29 -20.89
CA MET A 538 40.08 5.66 -21.16
C MET A 538 41.02 6.17 -20.06
N LEU A 539 40.73 5.88 -18.79
CA LEU A 539 41.63 6.19 -17.66
C LEU A 539 42.96 5.44 -17.77
N ALA A 540 42.95 4.18 -18.21
CA ALA A 540 44.17 3.42 -18.48
C ALA A 540 44.97 4.00 -19.66
N ALA A 541 44.30 4.45 -20.73
CA ALA A 541 44.93 5.15 -21.85
C ALA A 541 45.54 6.49 -21.43
N GLN A 542 44.82 7.29 -20.61
CA GLN A 542 45.34 8.54 -20.04
C GLN A 542 46.58 8.29 -19.16
N ALA A 543 46.55 7.27 -18.30
CA ALA A 543 47.71 6.88 -17.49
C ALA A 543 48.90 6.42 -18.37
N ALA A 544 48.65 5.69 -19.46
CA ALA A 544 49.68 5.32 -20.44
C ALA A 544 50.26 6.55 -21.17
N HIS A 545 49.44 7.54 -21.52
CA HIS A 545 49.89 8.81 -22.09
C HIS A 545 50.69 9.67 -21.10
N GLN A 546 50.37 9.63 -19.80
CA GLN A 546 51.17 10.30 -18.76
C GLN A 546 52.49 9.57 -18.45
N ALA A 547 52.51 8.22 -18.55
CA ALA A 547 53.70 7.40 -18.33
C ALA A 547 54.67 7.35 -19.53
N ALA A 548 54.26 7.83 -20.70
CA ALA A 548 55.10 7.91 -21.88
C ALA A 548 56.28 8.89 -21.66
N PRO A 549 57.51 8.57 -22.10
CA PRO A 549 58.63 9.50 -22.01
C PRO A 549 58.33 10.78 -22.81
N ALA A 550 58.77 11.93 -22.28
CA ALA A 550 58.49 13.25 -22.83
C ALA A 550 58.68 13.29 -24.36
N PHE A 551 57.56 13.40 -25.07
CA PHE A 551 57.49 13.25 -26.53
C PHE A 551 58.40 14.25 -27.24
N GLU A 552 59.11 13.79 -28.28
CA GLU A 552 60.06 14.60 -29.06
C GLU A 552 59.47 15.97 -29.43
N ASN A 553 60.27 17.04 -29.35
CA ASN A 553 59.80 18.41 -29.65
C ASN A 553 59.09 18.42 -31.01
N GLU A 554 57.90 19.05 -31.10
CA GLU A 554 57.14 19.06 -32.37
C GLU A 554 57.97 19.69 -33.51
N ASP A 555 58.78 20.70 -33.16
CA ASP A 555 59.70 21.37 -34.06
C ASP A 555 60.83 20.45 -34.57
N GLU A 556 61.24 19.41 -33.83
CA GLU A 556 62.22 18.42 -34.30
C GLU A 556 61.57 17.41 -35.26
N VAL A 557 60.34 16.97 -34.96
CA VAL A 557 59.55 16.08 -35.85
C VAL A 557 59.25 16.78 -37.19
N LEU A 558 58.83 18.05 -37.14
CA LEU A 558 58.53 18.87 -38.32
C LEU A 558 59.76 19.15 -39.19
N ASN A 559 60.92 19.43 -38.59
CA ASN A 559 62.15 19.73 -39.34
C ASN A 559 62.96 18.47 -39.73
N SER A 560 62.51 17.27 -39.35
CA SER A 560 63.20 16.02 -39.68
C SER A 560 63.17 15.71 -41.18
N GLN A 561 64.35 15.39 -41.73
CA GLN A 561 64.55 14.98 -43.12
C GLN A 561 64.54 13.45 -43.32
N THR A 562 64.40 12.67 -42.23
CA THR A 562 64.44 11.20 -42.28
C THR A 562 63.08 10.52 -42.09
N LEU A 563 62.09 11.25 -41.57
CA LEU A 563 60.71 10.75 -41.40
C LEU A 563 59.89 11.01 -42.66
N SER A 564 59.09 10.02 -43.07
CA SER A 564 58.08 10.19 -44.11
C SER A 564 56.92 11.07 -43.63
N GLU A 565 56.21 11.68 -44.58
CA GLU A 565 55.05 12.54 -44.29
C GLU A 565 53.93 11.78 -43.54
N THR A 566 53.83 10.46 -43.75
CA THR A 566 52.93 9.55 -43.02
C THR A 566 53.35 9.37 -41.56
N GLU A 567 54.63 9.11 -41.29
CA GLU A 567 55.15 8.98 -39.92
C GLU A 567 55.08 10.32 -39.16
N LYS A 568 55.20 11.45 -39.86
CA LYS A 568 54.98 12.79 -39.30
C LYS A 568 53.52 13.01 -38.90
N LYS A 569 52.54 12.67 -39.76
CA LYS A 569 51.11 12.73 -39.39
C LYS A 569 50.83 11.87 -38.16
N GLU A 570 51.29 10.62 -38.15
CA GLU A 570 51.09 9.70 -37.03
C GLU A 570 51.66 10.24 -35.70
N LYS A 571 52.93 10.68 -35.70
CA LYS A 571 53.56 11.28 -34.49
C LYS A 571 52.84 12.53 -34.02
N LEU A 572 52.46 13.44 -34.93
CA LEU A 572 51.80 14.70 -34.56
C LEU A 572 50.36 14.46 -34.08
N GLN A 573 49.64 13.51 -34.66
CA GLN A 573 48.30 13.12 -34.19
C GLN A 573 48.35 12.50 -32.79
N LYS A 574 49.31 11.61 -32.53
CA LYS A 574 49.49 10.99 -31.20
C LYS A 574 49.89 12.02 -30.13
N ALA A 575 50.61 13.09 -30.52
CA ALA A 575 50.88 14.24 -29.66
C ALA A 575 49.62 15.09 -29.40
N LEU A 576 48.74 15.28 -30.39
CA LEU A 576 47.47 16.00 -30.23
C LEU A 576 46.54 15.29 -29.23
N ASN A 577 46.35 13.98 -29.39
CA ASN A 577 45.45 13.19 -28.55
C ASN A 577 45.93 13.15 -27.08
N MET A 578 47.24 12.97 -26.86
CA MET A 578 47.87 13.04 -25.54
C MET A 578 47.80 14.44 -24.90
N ALA A 579 47.91 15.51 -25.69
CA ALA A 579 47.71 16.87 -25.20
C ALA A 579 46.24 17.10 -24.79
N ALA A 580 45.29 16.49 -25.52
CA ALA A 580 43.87 16.55 -25.22
C ALA A 580 43.46 15.73 -23.97
N SER A 581 44.03 14.54 -23.77
CA SER A 581 43.78 13.72 -22.56
C SER A 581 44.35 14.35 -21.29
N ASN A 582 45.42 15.13 -21.40
CA ASN A 582 46.15 15.71 -20.28
C ASN A 582 45.79 17.18 -20.00
N GLY A 583 44.92 17.81 -20.80
CA GLY A 583 44.48 19.20 -20.59
C GLY A 583 45.51 20.27 -21.02
N ASP A 584 46.50 19.92 -21.84
CA ASP A 584 47.61 20.82 -22.22
C ASP A 584 47.20 21.83 -23.29
N VAL A 585 46.49 22.88 -22.85
CA VAL A 585 45.92 23.92 -23.71
C VAL A 585 46.96 24.65 -24.56
N ASP A 586 48.16 24.88 -24.02
CA ASP A 586 49.20 25.63 -24.73
C ASP A 586 49.91 24.78 -25.79
N ARG A 587 50.07 23.47 -25.55
CA ARG A 587 50.52 22.54 -26.58
C ARG A 587 49.47 22.34 -27.69
N ILE A 588 48.20 22.24 -27.32
CA ILE A 588 47.07 22.24 -28.28
C ILE A 588 47.11 23.52 -29.14
N ARG A 589 47.21 24.71 -28.54
CA ARG A 589 47.35 25.99 -29.27
C ARG A 589 48.58 26.02 -30.18
N LYS A 590 49.73 25.50 -29.73
CA LYS A 590 50.97 25.44 -30.53
C LYS A 590 50.82 24.52 -31.75
N LEU A 591 50.22 23.35 -31.58
CA LEU A 591 49.93 22.39 -32.65
C LEU A 591 48.97 23.00 -33.70
N LEU A 592 47.88 23.62 -33.25
CA LEU A 592 46.82 24.13 -34.10
C LEU A 592 47.15 25.49 -34.77
N GLY A 593 47.99 26.31 -34.13
CA GLY A 593 48.47 27.58 -34.69
C GLY A 593 49.79 27.49 -35.46
N GLY A 594 50.48 26.34 -35.41
CA GLY A 594 51.78 26.12 -36.05
C GLY A 594 51.71 25.47 -37.43
N ARG A 595 52.89 25.19 -38.02
CA ARG A 595 53.00 24.44 -39.29
C ARG A 595 52.50 22.99 -39.19
N ALA A 596 52.23 22.49 -37.98
CA ALA A 596 51.66 21.16 -37.77
C ALA A 596 50.21 21.04 -38.27
N LYS A 597 49.44 22.15 -38.40
CA LYS A 597 48.04 22.08 -38.87
C LYS A 597 47.86 21.47 -40.26
N GLU A 598 48.89 21.47 -41.12
CA GLU A 598 48.86 20.80 -42.42
C GLU A 598 48.94 19.25 -42.32
N TYR A 599 49.32 18.71 -41.16
CA TYR A 599 49.50 17.27 -40.90
C TYR A 599 48.49 16.71 -39.89
N LEU A 600 47.74 17.58 -39.19
CA LEU A 600 46.81 17.21 -38.11
C LEU A 600 45.38 17.05 -38.65
N ASP A 601 44.62 16.20 -37.96
CA ASP A 601 43.27 15.81 -38.34
C ASP A 601 42.40 15.78 -37.08
N LEU A 602 41.51 16.76 -36.92
CA LEU A 602 40.88 17.03 -35.61
C LEU A 602 39.89 15.94 -35.18
N ASP A 603 39.35 15.22 -36.15
CA ASP A 603 38.29 14.22 -35.97
C ASP A 603 38.82 12.79 -36.19
N ALA A 604 40.15 12.64 -36.31
CA ALA A 604 40.79 11.34 -36.49
C ALA A 604 40.79 10.53 -35.19
N GLU A 605 40.22 9.34 -35.29
CA GLU A 605 40.22 8.30 -34.27
C GLU A 605 41.63 7.73 -34.05
N ASP A 606 41.93 7.35 -32.80
CA ASP A 606 43.17 6.65 -32.44
C ASP A 606 43.06 5.12 -32.54
N GLU A 607 44.10 4.41 -32.04
CA GLU A 607 44.13 2.94 -31.94
C GLU A 607 42.96 2.36 -31.14
N ASP A 608 42.36 3.15 -30.25
CA ASP A 608 41.21 2.79 -29.43
C ASP A 608 39.86 3.25 -30.02
N GLY A 609 39.87 3.96 -31.16
CA GLY A 609 38.67 4.46 -31.84
C GLY A 609 38.09 5.75 -31.25
N THR A 610 38.93 6.62 -30.67
CA THR A 610 38.52 7.82 -29.92
C THR A 610 39.09 9.10 -30.55
N PRO A 611 38.25 10.09 -30.92
CA PRO A 611 38.69 11.43 -31.34
C PRO A 611 39.22 12.26 -30.15
N PRO A 612 40.19 13.20 -30.35
CA PRO A 612 40.74 14.02 -29.27
C PRO A 612 39.72 14.88 -28.52
N LEU A 613 38.64 15.32 -29.18
CA LEU A 613 37.55 16.07 -28.54
C LEU A 613 36.81 15.26 -27.46
N ILE A 614 36.72 13.93 -27.63
CA ILE A 614 36.07 13.03 -26.66
C ILE A 614 36.93 12.85 -25.41
N TYR A 615 38.27 12.72 -25.54
CA TYR A 615 39.15 12.71 -24.38
C TYR A 615 39.06 14.00 -23.55
N ALA A 616 39.09 15.16 -24.20
CA ALA A 616 38.96 16.45 -23.51
C ALA A 616 37.61 16.61 -22.82
N SER A 617 36.52 16.11 -23.43
CA SER A 617 35.16 16.19 -22.88
C SER A 617 34.89 15.18 -21.76
N CYS A 618 35.52 13.99 -21.82
CA CYS A 618 35.41 12.95 -20.79
C CYS A 618 36.12 13.35 -19.49
N PHE A 619 37.33 13.94 -19.59
CA PHE A 619 38.16 14.30 -18.42
C PHE A 619 37.94 15.71 -17.87
N GLY A 620 36.99 16.50 -18.39
CA GLY A 620 36.67 17.81 -17.83
C GLY A 620 37.55 18.97 -18.31
N HIS A 621 38.29 18.80 -19.41
CA HIS A 621 39.27 19.79 -19.90
C HIS A 621 38.61 20.91 -20.75
N GLU A 622 37.70 21.67 -20.17
CA GLU A 622 36.91 22.73 -20.85
C GLU A 622 37.75 23.69 -21.72
N PRO A 623 38.92 24.21 -21.29
CA PRO A 623 39.73 25.11 -22.13
C PRO A 623 40.34 24.43 -23.36
N VAL A 624 40.50 23.09 -23.34
CA VAL A 624 40.92 22.30 -24.51
C VAL A 624 39.73 22.05 -25.44
N VAL A 625 38.56 21.73 -24.89
CA VAL A 625 37.32 21.59 -25.68
C VAL A 625 37.06 22.87 -26.49
N GLN A 626 37.16 24.05 -25.86
CA GLN A 626 37.08 25.34 -26.56
C GLN A 626 38.13 25.46 -27.67
N ALA A 627 39.41 25.16 -27.38
CA ALA A 627 40.49 25.30 -28.36
C ALA A 627 40.38 24.35 -29.56
N LEU A 628 39.75 23.18 -29.40
CA LEU A 628 39.46 22.24 -30.49
C LEU A 628 38.26 22.69 -31.33
N ILE A 629 37.19 23.19 -30.69
CA ILE A 629 36.02 23.77 -31.37
C ILE A 629 36.42 25.01 -32.17
N ASP A 630 37.19 25.93 -31.58
CA ASP A 630 37.73 27.14 -32.23
C ASP A 630 38.58 26.82 -33.47
N ALA A 631 39.21 25.64 -33.50
CA ALA A 631 40.03 25.18 -34.61
C ALA A 631 39.25 24.46 -35.72
N GLY A 632 37.98 24.10 -35.47
CA GLY A 632 37.04 23.50 -36.41
C GLY A 632 36.79 22.00 -36.25
N ALA A 633 36.94 21.42 -35.05
CA ALA A 633 36.60 20.01 -34.78
C ALA A 633 35.08 19.75 -34.82
N ASP A 634 34.67 18.55 -35.25
CA ASP A 634 33.26 18.15 -35.31
C ASP A 634 32.75 17.72 -33.93
N VAL A 635 31.96 18.60 -33.29
CA VAL A 635 31.26 18.35 -32.02
C VAL A 635 30.30 17.15 -32.06
N ASN A 636 29.93 16.67 -33.26
CA ASN A 636 29.05 15.54 -33.47
C ASN A 636 29.80 14.22 -33.75
N LYS A 637 31.13 14.23 -33.87
CA LYS A 637 31.93 13.01 -34.10
C LYS A 637 31.75 12.03 -32.93
N GLN A 638 31.44 10.78 -33.28
CA GLN A 638 31.29 9.67 -32.34
C GLN A 638 32.57 8.82 -32.23
N ASP A 639 32.73 8.12 -31.10
CA ASP A 639 33.71 7.06 -30.91
C ASP A 639 33.26 5.68 -31.46
N ARG A 640 34.13 4.68 -31.33
CA ARG A 640 33.89 3.27 -31.66
C ARG A 640 32.59 2.68 -31.08
N ASN A 641 32.13 3.14 -29.92
CA ASN A 641 30.92 2.68 -29.26
C ASN A 641 29.68 3.51 -29.62
N GLN A 642 29.85 4.49 -30.52
CA GLN A 642 28.85 5.46 -30.97
C GLN A 642 28.48 6.49 -29.89
N TRP A 643 29.40 6.82 -28.98
CA TRP A 643 29.22 7.90 -28.02
C TRP A 643 29.77 9.21 -28.56
N THR A 644 29.07 10.32 -28.35
CA THR A 644 29.52 11.68 -28.70
C THR A 644 30.26 12.34 -27.54
N ALA A 645 30.98 13.43 -27.82
CA ALA A 645 31.56 14.31 -26.79
C ALA A 645 30.51 14.80 -25.78
N LEU A 646 29.27 15.05 -26.24
CA LEU A 646 28.17 15.50 -25.39
C LEU A 646 27.69 14.41 -24.41
N MET A 647 27.60 13.16 -24.86
CA MET A 647 27.24 12.02 -24.00
C MET A 647 28.26 11.84 -22.87
N TRP A 648 29.56 11.85 -23.21
CA TRP A 648 30.64 11.77 -22.23
C TRP A 648 30.64 12.94 -21.23
N ALA A 649 30.37 14.17 -21.69
CA ALA A 649 30.26 15.34 -20.81
C ALA A 649 29.03 15.26 -19.88
N MET A 650 27.90 14.72 -20.34
CA MET A 650 26.68 14.56 -19.55
C MET A 650 26.82 13.47 -18.48
N THR A 651 27.30 12.28 -18.84
CA THR A 651 27.52 11.17 -17.90
C THR A 651 28.51 11.54 -16.80
N ASN A 652 29.60 12.23 -17.15
CA ASN A 652 30.61 12.68 -16.18
C ASN A 652 30.26 14.03 -15.52
N ARG A 653 29.03 14.54 -15.69
CA ARG A 653 28.48 15.76 -15.05
C ARG A 653 29.24 17.07 -15.33
N HIS A 654 29.97 17.16 -16.44
CA HIS A 654 30.75 18.33 -16.84
C HIS A 654 29.86 19.46 -17.39
N LYS A 655 29.14 20.14 -16.49
CA LYS A 655 28.15 21.21 -16.76
C LYS A 655 28.61 22.22 -17.83
N GLY A 656 29.81 22.81 -17.66
CA GLY A 656 30.35 23.82 -18.57
C GLY A 656 30.68 23.28 -19.97
N ILE A 657 31.23 22.07 -20.07
CA ILE A 657 31.54 21.40 -21.34
C ILE A 657 30.26 21.03 -22.10
N ALA A 658 29.26 20.46 -21.42
CA ALA A 658 28.00 20.10 -22.06
C ALA A 658 27.28 21.33 -22.61
N LYS A 659 27.30 22.45 -21.86
CA LYS A 659 26.81 23.73 -22.37
C LYS A 659 27.63 24.22 -23.57
N LEU A 660 28.96 24.22 -23.49
CA LEU A 660 29.84 24.67 -24.58
C LEU A 660 29.60 23.86 -25.88
N LEU A 661 29.37 22.56 -25.77
CA LEU A 661 29.03 21.69 -26.91
C LEU A 661 27.64 22.03 -27.48
N LEU A 662 26.63 22.24 -26.63
CA LEU A 662 25.28 22.64 -27.06
C LEU A 662 25.23 24.05 -27.68
N ASP A 663 25.96 25.02 -27.12
CA ASP A 663 26.15 26.37 -27.65
C ASP A 663 26.77 26.34 -29.07
N ASN A 664 27.47 25.25 -29.42
CA ASN A 664 28.10 25.01 -30.73
C ASN A 664 27.36 23.99 -31.62
N ASN A 665 26.09 23.67 -31.33
CA ASN A 665 25.23 22.74 -32.11
C ASN A 665 25.66 21.25 -32.06
N ALA A 666 26.15 20.76 -30.91
CA ALA A 666 26.16 19.33 -30.64
C ALA A 666 24.72 18.78 -30.64
N SER A 667 24.49 17.70 -31.38
CA SER A 667 23.16 17.11 -31.55
C SER A 667 22.77 16.24 -30.35
N SER A 668 21.63 16.56 -29.74
CA SER A 668 20.94 15.76 -28.73
C SER A 668 20.49 14.39 -29.24
N ASP A 669 20.12 14.33 -30.52
CA ASP A 669 19.30 13.26 -31.09
C ASP A 669 20.14 12.05 -31.55
N GLN A 670 21.47 12.17 -31.52
CA GLN A 670 22.38 11.07 -31.79
C GLN A 670 22.19 9.95 -30.76
N LYS A 671 22.36 8.70 -31.21
CA LYS A 671 22.12 7.50 -30.39
C LYS A 671 23.37 6.65 -30.28
N THR A 672 23.62 6.13 -29.08
CA THR A 672 24.65 5.14 -28.80
C THR A 672 24.38 3.82 -29.53
N SER A 673 25.35 2.91 -29.51
CA SER A 673 25.16 1.50 -29.90
C SER A 673 24.05 0.78 -29.12
N THR A 674 23.67 1.28 -27.93
CA THR A 674 22.53 0.80 -27.13
C THR A 674 21.23 1.56 -27.39
N GLY A 675 21.20 2.52 -28.31
CA GLY A 675 20.01 3.27 -28.73
C GLY A 675 19.65 4.49 -27.87
N ARG A 676 20.48 4.84 -26.87
CA ARG A 676 20.25 5.96 -25.94
C ARG A 676 20.77 7.28 -26.49
N THR A 677 20.04 8.36 -26.28
CA THR A 677 20.43 9.75 -26.58
C THR A 677 21.31 10.34 -25.49
N ALA A 678 21.88 11.53 -25.70
CA ALA A 678 22.68 12.21 -24.68
C ALA A 678 21.86 12.53 -23.40
N PHE A 679 20.58 12.93 -23.56
CA PHE A 679 19.70 13.24 -22.44
C PHE A 679 19.26 12.00 -21.65
N ASP A 680 19.24 10.81 -22.25
CA ASP A 680 18.91 9.55 -21.54
C ASP A 680 19.92 9.18 -20.44
N PHE A 681 21.06 9.87 -20.34
CA PHE A 681 22.06 9.72 -19.27
C PHE A 681 21.95 10.78 -18.17
N VAL A 682 21.08 11.79 -18.32
CA VAL A 682 20.83 12.83 -17.32
C VAL A 682 19.63 12.44 -16.47
N PRO A 683 19.77 12.21 -15.14
CA PRO A 683 18.62 11.91 -14.30
C PRO A 683 17.64 13.10 -14.23
N PRO A 684 16.31 12.85 -14.18
CA PRO A 684 15.37 13.89 -13.78
C PRO A 684 15.75 14.45 -12.41
N ASP A 685 15.48 15.73 -12.20
CA ASP A 685 15.78 16.48 -10.96
C ASP A 685 17.26 16.49 -10.52
N SER A 686 18.19 16.09 -11.41
CA SER A 686 19.62 16.31 -11.20
C SER A 686 20.00 17.78 -11.39
N GLU A 687 21.06 18.24 -10.71
CA GLU A 687 21.64 19.58 -10.93
C GLU A 687 21.98 19.85 -12.40
N MET A 688 22.33 18.80 -13.16
CA MET A 688 22.62 18.88 -14.58
C MET A 688 21.35 19.22 -15.39
N SER A 689 20.22 18.60 -15.04
CA SER A 689 18.91 18.92 -15.61
C SER A 689 18.50 20.36 -15.31
N PHE A 690 18.61 20.79 -14.04
CA PHE A 690 18.33 22.18 -13.64
C PHE A 690 19.24 23.20 -14.34
N TYR A 691 20.54 22.92 -14.46
CA TYR A 691 21.50 23.79 -15.14
C TYR A 691 21.21 23.94 -16.64
N LEU A 692 20.84 22.85 -17.32
CA LEU A 692 20.45 22.87 -18.72
C LEU A 692 19.13 23.63 -18.93
N HIS A 693 18.14 23.42 -18.06
CA HIS A 693 16.86 24.13 -18.10
C HIS A 693 17.03 25.64 -17.86
N ASP A 694 17.83 26.07 -16.87
CA ASP A 694 18.14 27.49 -16.62
C ASP A 694 18.93 28.13 -17.77
N ALA A 695 19.83 27.37 -18.40
CA ALA A 695 20.51 27.78 -19.63
C ALA A 695 19.60 27.85 -20.88
N GLY A 696 18.31 27.50 -20.76
CA GLY A 696 17.31 27.58 -21.83
C GLY A 696 17.18 26.32 -22.69
N TYR A 697 17.90 25.25 -22.36
CA TYR A 697 17.77 23.94 -23.01
C TYR A 697 16.62 23.16 -22.39
N ASN A 698 15.39 23.46 -22.85
CA ASN A 698 14.21 22.69 -22.47
C ASN A 698 14.38 21.22 -22.91
N ILE A 699 14.53 20.32 -21.93
CA ILE A 699 14.54 18.86 -22.13
C ILE A 699 13.10 18.39 -22.42
N GLY A 700 12.60 18.75 -23.60
CA GLY A 700 11.34 18.25 -24.13
C GLY A 700 11.54 16.86 -24.72
N ASN A 701 10.71 15.90 -24.30
CA ASN A 701 10.81 14.50 -24.75
C ASN A 701 10.55 14.38 -26.28
N ALA A 702 11.64 14.30 -27.05
CA ALA A 702 11.63 14.30 -28.52
C ALA A 702 12.70 13.33 -29.07
N GLY A 703 12.36 12.32 -29.87
CA GLY A 703 11.00 11.92 -30.26
C GLY A 703 10.97 10.69 -31.17
N THR A 704 9.94 10.64 -32.02
CA THR A 704 9.51 9.56 -32.95
C THR A 704 8.83 8.34 -32.30
N ASP A 705 7.49 8.37 -32.39
CA ASP A 705 6.52 7.26 -32.42
C ASP A 705 6.85 5.92 -31.71
N ASP A 706 6.36 5.77 -30.47
CA ASP A 706 5.98 4.46 -29.94
C ASP A 706 4.78 4.59 -28.98
N PHE A 707 3.56 4.48 -29.51
CA PHE A 707 2.26 4.75 -28.84
C PHE A 707 1.91 3.76 -27.69
N TYR A 708 2.84 2.90 -27.28
CA TYR A 708 2.59 1.72 -26.44
C TYR A 708 3.60 1.49 -25.30
N ARG A 709 4.39 2.49 -24.89
CA ARG A 709 5.45 2.34 -23.85
C ARG A 709 5.49 3.42 -22.74
N PRO A 710 4.47 3.53 -21.87
CA PRO A 710 4.52 4.38 -20.68
C PRO A 710 5.00 3.67 -19.39
N GLY A 711 5.03 2.34 -19.35
CA GLY A 711 5.33 1.56 -18.14
C GLY A 711 6.78 1.10 -18.06
N PHE A 712 7.61 1.86 -17.30
CA PHE A 712 8.91 1.41 -16.75
C PHE A 712 9.49 2.42 -15.75
N SER A 713 9.30 3.73 -15.96
CA SER A 713 9.67 4.78 -14.99
C SER A 713 8.54 5.06 -14.01
N GLN A 714 7.32 5.26 -14.53
CA GLN A 714 6.10 5.32 -13.72
C GLN A 714 5.96 4.04 -12.90
N ASP A 715 6.09 2.88 -13.55
CA ASP A 715 6.03 1.57 -12.90
C ASP A 715 7.05 1.45 -11.76
N ARG A 716 8.29 1.94 -11.89
CA ARG A 716 9.28 1.86 -10.80
C ARG A 716 8.94 2.78 -9.62
N PHE A 717 8.42 3.99 -9.88
CA PHE A 717 7.99 4.89 -8.79
C PHE A 717 6.67 4.43 -8.15
N GLU A 718 5.75 3.85 -8.93
CA GLU A 718 4.54 3.21 -8.42
C GLU A 718 4.83 1.89 -7.71
N GLU A 719 5.87 1.15 -8.11
CA GLU A 719 6.39 -0.05 -7.43
C GLU A 719 7.10 0.34 -6.13
N GLU A 720 7.94 1.39 -6.10
CA GLU A 720 8.54 1.91 -4.87
C GLU A 720 7.49 2.51 -3.91
N MET A 721 6.48 3.21 -4.43
CA MET A 721 5.33 3.67 -3.65
C MET A 721 4.44 2.51 -3.19
N ALA A 722 4.26 1.46 -4.00
CA ALA A 722 3.50 0.27 -3.62
C ALA A 722 4.28 -0.65 -2.67
N GLU A 723 5.60 -0.70 -2.74
CA GLU A 723 6.47 -1.38 -1.78
C GLU A 723 6.49 -0.63 -0.46
N ASN A 724 6.60 0.71 -0.47
CA ASN A 724 6.49 1.51 0.74
C ASN A 724 5.07 1.47 1.32
N GLU A 725 4.01 1.51 0.52
CA GLU A 725 2.64 1.33 1.01
C GLU A 725 2.37 -0.11 1.47
N MET A 726 2.89 -1.13 0.77
CA MET A 726 2.79 -2.54 1.19
C MET A 726 3.58 -2.77 2.48
N ARG A 727 4.78 -2.21 2.61
CA ARG A 727 5.58 -2.22 3.85
C ARG A 727 4.80 -1.52 4.97
N ARG A 728 4.21 -0.35 4.74
CA ARG A 728 3.38 0.39 5.72
C ARG A 728 2.10 -0.36 6.11
N ARG A 729 1.39 -0.96 5.14
CA ARG A 729 0.23 -1.82 5.37
C ARG A 729 0.63 -3.07 6.17
N LEU A 730 1.74 -3.71 5.81
CA LEU A 730 2.32 -4.80 6.57
C LEU A 730 2.70 -4.35 7.98
N MET A 731 3.29 -3.17 8.21
CA MET A 731 3.55 -2.67 9.57
C MET A 731 2.25 -2.58 10.40
N MET A 732 1.18 -2.02 9.81
CA MET A 732 -0.11 -1.85 10.47
C MET A 732 -0.84 -3.17 10.72
N GLU A 733 -0.83 -4.11 9.77
CA GLU A 733 -1.38 -5.46 9.97
C GLU A 733 -0.54 -6.26 10.97
N SER A 734 0.79 -6.14 10.93
CA SER A 734 1.71 -6.84 11.83
C SER A 734 1.56 -6.39 13.28
N ALA A 735 1.52 -5.09 13.52
CA ALA A 735 1.35 -4.57 14.88
C ALA A 735 -0.03 -4.88 15.44
N ARG A 736 -1.06 -4.94 14.58
CA ARG A 736 -2.40 -5.38 14.99
C ARG A 736 -2.45 -6.86 15.37
N ASP A 737 -1.79 -7.74 14.61
CA ASP A 737 -1.84 -9.19 14.85
C ASP A 737 -0.85 -9.65 15.94
N LEU A 738 0.23 -8.90 16.19
CA LEU A 738 1.21 -9.15 17.26
C LEU A 738 1.05 -8.27 18.51
N GLU A 739 0.06 -7.38 18.54
CA GLU A 739 -0.23 -6.47 19.69
C GLU A 739 0.94 -5.50 19.99
N VAL A 740 1.64 -5.02 18.96
CA VAL A 740 2.81 -4.13 19.05
C VAL A 740 2.41 -2.66 19.20
N ASP A 741 3.10 -1.92 20.06
CA ASP A 741 2.97 -0.47 20.15
C ASP A 741 3.68 0.24 18.99
N LEU A 742 2.89 0.65 17.99
CA LEU A 742 3.34 1.41 16.84
C LEU A 742 3.97 2.78 17.21
N GLY A 743 3.67 3.33 18.39
CA GLY A 743 4.25 4.60 18.84
C GLY A 743 5.76 4.56 19.10
N ASN A 744 6.34 3.36 19.20
CA ASN A 744 7.78 3.13 19.39
C ASN A 744 8.53 2.79 18.09
N VAL A 745 7.85 2.73 16.94
CA VAL A 745 8.49 2.44 15.65
C VAL A 745 8.72 3.76 14.92
N GLY A 746 9.99 4.16 14.73
CA GLY A 746 10.35 5.39 14.02
C GLY A 746 10.04 5.30 12.53
N MET A 747 8.83 5.73 12.13
CA MET A 747 8.33 5.67 10.75
C MET A 747 8.41 6.99 9.98
N ASP A 748 8.62 8.11 10.68
CA ASP A 748 8.71 9.45 10.07
C ASP A 748 10.18 9.93 9.91
N ASP A 749 11.16 9.10 10.29
CA ASP A 749 12.58 9.26 9.96
C ASP A 749 12.75 9.22 8.44
N GLN A 750 12.90 10.39 7.81
CA GLN A 750 13.52 10.46 6.50
C GLN A 750 14.95 9.91 6.59
N PRO A 751 15.48 9.23 5.57
CA PRO A 751 16.91 8.98 5.50
C PRO A 751 17.61 10.34 5.54
N GLU A 752 18.45 10.59 6.54
CA GLU A 752 19.16 11.85 6.65
C GLU A 752 19.98 12.08 5.36
N PRO A 753 20.01 13.31 4.83
CA PRO A 753 20.87 13.61 3.70
C PRO A 753 22.31 13.27 4.09
N VAL A 754 23.04 12.62 3.19
CA VAL A 754 24.44 12.26 3.42
C VAL A 754 25.26 13.55 3.43
N ASP A 755 25.44 14.12 4.62
CA ASP A 755 26.26 15.31 4.81
C ASP A 755 27.70 15.00 4.39
N GLU A 756 28.27 15.82 3.51
CA GLU A 756 29.65 15.67 3.03
C GLU A 756 30.68 15.73 4.18
N PHE A 757 30.27 16.25 5.35
CA PHE A 757 31.05 16.29 6.58
C PHE A 757 31.15 14.95 7.33
N GLU A 758 30.29 13.94 7.07
CA GLU A 758 30.45 12.62 7.70
C GLU A 758 31.65 11.82 7.14
N GLU A 759 32.21 12.21 5.99
CA GLU A 759 33.39 11.55 5.38
C GLU A 759 34.66 11.74 6.22
N GLU A 760 34.70 12.71 7.14
CA GLU A 760 35.86 12.98 8.02
C GLU A 760 35.82 12.20 9.36
N GLN A 761 34.79 11.40 9.63
CA GLN A 761 34.76 10.56 10.85
C GLN A 761 35.86 9.49 10.83
N GLN A 762 36.71 9.49 11.86
CA GLN A 762 37.88 8.62 11.95
C GLN A 762 37.51 7.12 12.01
N GLU A 763 38.18 6.30 11.20
CA GLU A 763 37.93 4.86 11.10
C GLU A 763 38.12 4.14 12.45
N PHE A 764 37.18 3.25 12.79
CA PHE A 764 37.17 2.54 14.08
C PHE A 764 38.28 1.49 14.14
N ASP A 765 39.26 1.66 15.03
CA ASP A 765 40.40 0.74 15.15
C ASP A 765 40.04 -0.45 16.04
N TRP A 766 39.80 -1.60 15.40
CA TRP A 766 39.56 -2.86 16.09
C TRP A 766 40.82 -3.45 16.73
N ASN A 767 42.03 -3.00 16.35
CA ASN A 767 43.30 -3.51 16.86
C ASN A 767 43.83 -2.73 18.06
N ARG A 768 43.33 -1.52 18.31
CA ARG A 768 43.76 -0.63 19.39
C ARG A 768 42.58 0.10 20.00
N CYS A 769 42.57 0.24 21.32
CA CYS A 769 41.62 1.12 21.99
C CYS A 769 42.11 2.58 21.84
N LEU A 770 41.41 3.40 21.05
CA LEU A 770 41.63 4.84 20.98
C LEU A 770 40.72 5.55 22.00
N HIS A 771 41.10 6.75 22.45
CA HIS A 771 40.44 7.46 23.55
C HIS A 771 38.98 7.87 23.23
N ASP A 772 38.69 8.06 21.95
CA ASP A 772 37.37 8.30 21.34
C ASP A 772 36.50 7.03 21.21
N GLN A 773 37.08 5.84 21.37
CA GLN A 773 36.47 4.54 21.04
C GLN A 773 36.23 3.67 22.29
N MET A 774 35.95 4.32 23.42
CA MET A 774 35.63 3.70 24.71
C MET A 774 34.60 4.54 25.48
N PHE A 775 33.82 3.90 26.38
CA PHE A 775 32.92 4.61 27.28
C PHE A 775 33.50 4.59 28.71
N VAL A 776 33.92 5.75 29.20
CA VAL A 776 34.54 5.90 30.52
C VAL A 776 33.45 6.10 31.58
N PHE A 777 33.40 5.22 32.58
CA PHE A 777 32.43 5.28 33.68
C PHE A 777 33.08 4.98 35.04
N GLN A 778 32.40 5.35 36.12
CA GLN A 778 32.81 5.01 37.49
C GLN A 778 32.03 3.79 38.00
N GLU A 779 32.68 2.90 38.77
CA GLU A 779 32.07 1.65 39.25
C GLU A 779 30.75 1.88 40.01
N HIS A 780 30.61 2.98 40.76
CA HIS A 780 29.39 3.31 41.50
C HIS A 780 28.24 3.83 40.63
N GLU A 781 28.48 4.11 39.35
CA GLU A 781 27.47 4.53 38.37
C GLU A 781 27.03 3.36 37.47
N LEU A 782 27.73 2.22 37.50
CA LEU A 782 27.48 1.04 36.68
C LEU A 782 26.01 0.59 36.77
N GLU A 783 25.48 0.43 37.98
CA GLU A 783 24.10 0.01 38.21
C GLU A 783 23.10 1.00 37.58
N ARG A 784 23.33 2.32 37.71
CA ARG A 784 22.51 3.36 37.06
C ARG A 784 22.57 3.30 35.53
N ILE A 785 23.75 3.05 34.97
CA ILE A 785 23.94 2.95 33.51
C ILE A 785 23.21 1.72 32.98
N LEU A 786 23.35 0.56 33.61
CA LEU A 786 22.64 -0.66 33.23
C LEU A 786 21.11 -0.50 33.37
N ASP A 787 20.63 0.17 34.42
CA ASP A 787 19.20 0.43 34.58
C ASP A 787 18.62 1.31 33.46
N ILE A 788 19.38 2.31 32.98
CA ILE A 788 18.95 3.18 31.87
C ILE A 788 19.06 2.45 30.52
N VAL A 789 20.13 1.69 30.31
CA VAL A 789 20.46 1.05 29.02
C VAL A 789 19.71 -0.28 28.79
N ILE A 790 19.30 -0.97 29.88
CA ILE A 790 18.70 -2.31 29.82
C ILE A 790 17.28 -2.30 30.40
N THR A 791 17.08 -1.86 31.65
CA THR A 791 15.77 -1.97 32.33
C THR A 791 14.74 -0.98 31.81
N ASN A 792 15.13 0.28 31.60
CA ASN A 792 14.24 1.40 31.27
C ASN A 792 14.29 1.81 29.78
N MET A 793 15.08 1.09 28.96
CA MET A 793 15.19 1.36 27.53
C MET A 793 13.93 0.89 26.81
N THR A 794 13.18 1.82 26.21
CA THR A 794 12.07 1.48 25.33
C THR A 794 12.59 0.77 24.07
N PRO A 795 11.99 -0.35 23.62
CA PRO A 795 12.38 -1.01 22.39
C PRO A 795 11.93 -0.15 21.19
N GLN A 796 12.81 0.76 20.79
CA GLN A 796 12.66 1.59 19.61
C GLN A 796 13.74 1.21 18.59
N ARG A 797 13.35 1.19 17.32
CA ARG A 797 14.24 1.07 16.15
C ARG A 797 13.60 1.83 15.00
N SER A 798 14.29 2.86 14.53
CA SER A 798 14.21 3.29 13.13
C SER A 798 15.37 2.67 12.33
N PRO A 799 15.35 2.72 10.98
CA PRO A 799 16.43 2.16 10.16
C PRO A 799 17.79 2.84 10.38
N SER A 800 17.78 4.13 10.76
CA SER A 800 18.90 5.02 11.05
C SER A 800 19.42 4.89 12.50
N GLN A 801 18.53 4.67 13.47
CA GLN A 801 18.89 4.63 14.90
C GLN A 801 19.91 3.54 15.23
N LYS A 802 21.08 3.94 15.75
CA LYS A 802 22.16 3.04 16.16
C LYS A 802 21.78 2.19 17.40
N PRO A 803 22.24 0.93 17.51
CA PRO A 803 21.86 0.00 18.58
C PRO A 803 22.56 0.32 19.92
N VAL A 804 21.98 1.27 20.66
CA VAL A 804 22.59 1.85 21.87
C VAL A 804 22.99 0.81 22.93
N PRO A 805 22.18 -0.22 23.29
CA PRO A 805 22.57 -1.16 24.34
C PRO A 805 23.81 -1.98 24.03
N ALA A 806 23.88 -2.59 22.83
CA ALA A 806 25.06 -3.32 22.38
C ALA A 806 26.32 -2.41 22.35
N ASN A 807 26.16 -1.18 21.83
CA ASN A 807 27.26 -0.21 21.74
C ASN A 807 27.76 0.23 23.12
N MET A 808 26.85 0.60 24.04
CA MET A 808 27.17 1.02 25.41
C MET A 808 27.91 -0.06 26.19
N ILE A 809 27.41 -1.30 26.16
CA ILE A 809 28.03 -2.42 26.89
C ILE A 809 29.43 -2.73 26.32
N PHE A 810 29.58 -2.74 24.98
CA PHE A 810 30.87 -3.01 24.34
C PHE A 810 31.90 -1.90 24.57
N LEU A 811 31.53 -0.62 24.43
CA LEU A 811 32.43 0.51 24.67
C LEU A 811 32.85 0.61 26.15
N SER A 812 31.95 0.24 27.08
CA SER A 812 32.26 0.10 28.50
C SER A 812 33.23 -1.07 28.76
N ALA A 813 33.06 -2.19 28.06
CA ALA A 813 33.94 -3.35 28.15
C ALA A 813 35.36 -3.05 27.60
N ARG A 814 35.47 -2.27 26.51
CA ARG A 814 36.77 -1.77 26.01
C ARG A 814 37.49 -0.92 27.06
N TYR A 815 36.80 0.03 27.68
CA TYR A 815 37.38 0.83 28.78
C TYR A 815 37.85 -0.05 29.95
N ALA A 816 36.98 -0.95 30.44
CA ALA A 816 37.29 -1.83 31.56
C ALA A 816 38.51 -2.74 31.28
N HIS A 817 38.57 -3.34 30.08
CA HIS A 817 39.65 -4.25 29.67
C HIS A 817 40.99 -3.53 29.45
N TYR A 818 41.01 -2.43 28.71
CA TYR A 818 42.24 -1.79 28.26
C TYR A 818 42.80 -0.74 29.24
N HIS A 819 41.96 -0.12 30.07
CA HIS A 819 42.34 1.04 30.90
C HIS A 819 42.00 0.92 32.39
N SER A 820 41.32 -0.14 32.83
CA SER A 820 40.94 -0.34 34.24
C SER A 820 41.44 -1.67 34.82
N SER A 821 40.56 -2.65 35.07
CA SER A 821 40.92 -3.93 35.67
C SER A 821 40.00 -5.07 35.21
N PRO A 822 40.48 -6.33 35.22
CA PRO A 822 39.66 -7.47 34.81
C PRO A 822 38.46 -7.72 35.73
N GLU A 823 38.55 -7.36 37.02
CA GLU A 823 37.44 -7.48 37.97
C GLU A 823 36.30 -6.51 37.63
N LEU A 824 36.61 -5.31 37.12
CA LEU A 824 35.58 -4.37 36.64
C LEU A 824 34.91 -4.88 35.35
N LEU A 825 35.68 -5.51 34.46
CA LEU A 825 35.15 -6.15 33.24
C LEU A 825 34.22 -7.31 33.58
N GLU A 826 34.61 -8.18 34.51
CA GLU A 826 33.78 -9.28 35.00
C GLU A 826 32.49 -8.75 35.63
N ARG A 827 32.58 -7.76 36.55
CA ARG A 827 31.41 -7.14 37.19
C ARG A 827 30.45 -6.52 36.17
N LEU A 828 30.98 -5.74 35.21
CA LEU A 828 30.20 -5.12 34.13
C LEU A 828 29.42 -6.17 33.34
N LEU A 829 30.11 -7.22 32.86
CA LEU A 829 29.51 -8.21 31.98
C LEU A 829 28.50 -9.10 32.71
N VAL A 830 28.81 -9.57 33.92
CA VAL A 830 27.87 -10.37 34.73
C VAL A 830 26.62 -9.54 35.09
N SER A 831 26.78 -8.31 35.57
CA SER A 831 25.62 -7.45 35.87
C SER A 831 24.80 -7.11 34.62
N ALA A 832 25.42 -6.94 33.45
CA ALA A 832 24.68 -6.75 32.20
C ALA A 832 23.90 -8.02 31.78
N MET A 833 24.48 -9.20 31.94
CA MET A 833 23.79 -10.49 31.68
C MET A 833 22.58 -10.66 32.59
N ASP A 834 22.76 -10.44 33.89
CA ASP A 834 21.69 -10.53 34.89
C ASP A 834 20.53 -9.60 34.52
N TYR A 835 20.80 -8.32 34.21
CA TYR A 835 19.76 -7.35 33.84
C TYR A 835 19.03 -7.71 32.53
N ILE A 836 19.72 -8.25 31.52
CA ILE A 836 19.08 -8.68 30.27
C ILE A 836 18.17 -9.89 30.53
N ASN A 837 18.64 -10.89 31.28
CA ASN A 837 17.84 -12.04 31.69
C ASN A 837 16.58 -11.59 32.44
N ASP A 838 16.74 -10.66 33.39
CA ASP A 838 15.65 -10.09 34.19
C ASP A 838 14.57 -9.42 33.31
N VAL A 839 14.95 -8.73 32.23
CA VAL A 839 14.01 -8.15 31.25
C VAL A 839 13.37 -9.23 30.37
N VAL A 840 14.15 -10.19 29.87
CA VAL A 840 13.67 -11.29 29.02
C VAL A 840 12.67 -12.19 29.76
N GLU A 841 12.91 -12.55 31.02
CA GLU A 841 11.98 -13.34 31.83
C GLU A 841 10.65 -12.58 32.07
N ARG A 842 10.74 -11.29 32.44
CA ARG A 842 9.56 -10.42 32.63
C ARG A 842 8.73 -10.28 31.35
N CYS A 843 9.37 -10.23 30.19
CA CYS A 843 8.77 -9.90 28.90
C CYS A 843 8.66 -11.10 27.94
N GLN A 844 8.69 -12.34 28.45
CA GLN A 844 8.71 -13.59 27.68
C GLN A 844 7.54 -13.84 26.70
N TRP A 845 6.52 -12.97 26.68
CA TRP A 845 5.36 -13.01 25.79
C TRP A 845 5.26 -11.77 24.86
N ASP A 846 6.29 -10.92 24.85
CA ASP A 846 6.40 -9.74 24.00
C ASP A 846 7.45 -9.97 22.91
N MET A 847 6.95 -10.25 21.70
CA MET A 847 7.74 -10.44 20.49
C MET A 847 8.72 -9.29 20.23
N THR A 848 8.38 -8.06 20.60
CA THR A 848 9.20 -6.86 20.28
C THR A 848 10.39 -6.73 21.21
N ILE A 849 10.20 -6.96 22.51
CA ILE A 849 11.26 -6.94 23.50
C ILE A 849 12.21 -8.12 23.27
N LEU A 850 11.68 -9.29 22.92
CA LEU A 850 12.50 -10.45 22.53
C LEU A 850 13.28 -10.20 21.23
N ALA A 851 12.67 -9.59 20.21
CA ALA A 851 13.34 -9.23 18.96
C ALA A 851 14.43 -8.15 19.16
N PHE A 852 14.16 -7.14 19.99
CA PHE A 852 15.14 -6.14 20.40
C PHE A 852 16.34 -6.76 21.12
N TRP A 853 16.12 -7.68 22.05
CA TRP A 853 17.21 -8.31 22.81
C TRP A 853 18.00 -9.33 22.00
N ILE A 854 17.39 -10.14 21.13
CA ILE A 854 18.17 -11.06 20.27
C ILE A 854 19.01 -10.29 19.22
N SER A 855 18.52 -9.15 18.75
CA SER A 855 19.29 -8.23 17.90
C SER A 855 20.50 -7.67 18.65
N ASN A 856 20.30 -7.03 19.81
CA ASN A 856 21.40 -6.49 20.62
C ASN A 856 22.38 -7.57 21.11
N ALA A 857 21.90 -8.74 21.50
CA ALA A 857 22.74 -9.85 21.97
C ALA A 857 23.60 -10.44 20.85
N THR A 858 23.05 -10.67 19.65
CA THR A 858 23.84 -11.17 18.51
C THR A 858 24.88 -10.15 18.04
N LEU A 859 24.56 -8.85 18.10
CA LEU A 859 25.50 -7.78 17.77
C LEU A 859 26.60 -7.61 18.83
N LEU A 860 26.28 -7.68 20.12
CA LEU A 860 27.28 -7.68 21.20
C LEU A 860 28.20 -8.90 21.09
N LEU A 861 27.65 -10.08 20.76
CA LEU A 861 28.43 -11.29 20.49
C LEU A 861 29.35 -11.15 19.27
N HIS A 862 28.95 -10.35 18.26
CA HIS A 862 29.81 -10.00 17.13
C HIS A 862 30.95 -9.06 17.56
N TYR A 863 30.66 -7.96 18.26
CA TYR A 863 31.68 -6.99 18.70
C TYR A 863 32.74 -7.64 19.59
N LEU A 864 32.33 -8.45 20.57
CA LEU A 864 33.24 -9.21 21.45
C LEU A 864 34.10 -10.24 20.71
N LYS A 865 33.74 -10.63 19.48
CA LYS A 865 34.53 -11.52 18.60
C LYS A 865 35.36 -10.77 17.54
N LYS A 866 35.09 -9.48 17.31
CA LYS A 866 35.82 -8.62 16.35
C LYS A 866 36.99 -7.89 17.02
N ASP A 867 36.88 -7.53 18.30
CA ASP A 867 37.99 -6.96 19.09
C ASP A 867 38.95 -8.07 19.61
N PRO A 868 40.25 -8.07 19.25
CA PRO A 868 41.18 -9.16 19.59
C PRO A 868 41.53 -9.29 21.09
N GLY A 869 41.40 -8.22 21.87
CA GLY A 869 41.65 -8.28 23.32
C GLY A 869 40.45 -8.90 24.05
N LEU A 870 39.26 -8.35 23.77
CA LEU A 870 38.01 -8.83 24.35
C LEU A 870 37.67 -10.25 23.90
N PHE A 871 38.01 -10.67 22.68
CA PHE A 871 37.77 -12.04 22.20
C PHE A 871 38.38 -13.12 23.11
N HIS A 872 39.59 -12.89 23.62
CA HIS A 872 40.25 -13.81 24.55
C HIS A 872 39.82 -13.61 26.00
N ALA A 873 39.51 -12.38 26.41
CA ALA A 873 39.12 -12.06 27.79
C ALA A 873 37.68 -12.48 28.14
N THR A 874 36.77 -12.53 27.17
CA THR A 874 35.32 -12.71 27.39
C THR A 874 34.78 -14.09 26.98
N GLY A 875 35.65 -15.10 26.83
CA GLY A 875 35.29 -16.40 26.25
C GLY A 875 34.13 -17.14 26.96
N GLU A 876 34.04 -17.05 28.29
CA GLU A 876 32.93 -17.66 29.05
C GLU A 876 31.62 -16.87 28.87
N PHE A 877 31.69 -15.54 28.90
CA PHE A 877 30.55 -14.66 28.62
C PHE A 877 30.01 -14.82 27.18
N GLN A 878 30.89 -15.03 26.19
CA GLN A 878 30.47 -15.34 24.82
C GLN A 878 29.70 -16.66 24.70
N ALA A 879 29.92 -17.61 25.62
CA ALA A 879 29.14 -18.85 25.68
C ALA A 879 27.78 -18.62 26.35
N GLN A 880 27.75 -17.91 27.49
CA GLN A 880 26.49 -17.52 28.17
C GLN A 880 25.58 -16.69 27.25
N LEU A 881 26.15 -15.74 26.50
CA LEU A 881 25.42 -14.92 25.54
C LEU A 881 24.88 -15.75 24.35
N ALA A 882 25.61 -16.79 23.94
CA ALA A 882 25.14 -17.74 22.93
C ALA A 882 23.99 -18.64 23.44
N GLU A 883 24.01 -19.03 24.72
CA GLU A 883 22.92 -19.75 25.37
C GLU A 883 21.67 -18.86 25.50
N LEU A 884 21.82 -17.61 25.95
CA LEU A 884 20.74 -16.61 26.01
C LEU A 884 20.09 -16.34 24.64
N ILE A 885 20.88 -16.21 23.56
CA ILE A 885 20.33 -16.05 22.20
C ILE A 885 19.46 -17.26 21.80
N ASN A 886 19.84 -18.48 22.19
CA ASN A 886 19.05 -19.68 21.97
C ASN A 886 17.77 -19.71 22.83
N GLU A 887 17.82 -19.22 24.08
CA GLU A 887 16.62 -19.10 24.93
C GLU A 887 15.64 -18.06 24.38
N ILE A 888 16.10 -16.88 23.97
CA ILE A 888 15.25 -15.85 23.34
C ILE A 888 14.64 -16.38 22.03
N PHE A 889 15.39 -17.13 21.21
CA PHE A 889 14.87 -17.82 20.02
C PHE A 889 13.71 -18.78 20.37
N ILE A 890 13.83 -19.56 21.46
CA ILE A 890 12.77 -20.45 21.94
C ILE A 890 11.54 -19.66 22.42
N LEU A 891 11.73 -18.52 23.09
CA LEU A 891 10.63 -17.65 23.54
C LEU A 891 9.89 -16.99 22.37
N ILE A 892 10.61 -16.50 21.37
CA ILE A 892 10.04 -15.96 20.11
C ILE A 892 9.16 -17.01 19.42
N VAL A 893 9.67 -18.23 19.26
CA VAL A 893 8.90 -19.34 18.68
C VAL A 893 7.63 -19.60 19.51
N ARG A 894 7.75 -19.73 20.83
CA ARG A 894 6.61 -20.02 21.73
C ARG A 894 5.53 -18.94 21.69
N ASP A 895 5.87 -17.66 21.59
CA ASP A 895 4.86 -16.61 21.49
C ASP A 895 4.14 -16.63 20.13
N ALA A 896 4.86 -16.85 19.04
CA ALA A 896 4.26 -17.01 17.72
C ALA A 896 3.35 -18.25 17.66
N GLU A 897 3.77 -19.40 18.19
CA GLU A 897 2.94 -20.61 18.34
C GLU A 897 1.67 -20.32 19.16
N ARG A 898 1.80 -19.65 20.31
CA ARG A 898 0.67 -19.21 21.18
C ARG A 898 -0.32 -18.29 20.46
N ARG A 899 0.13 -17.47 19.51
CA ARG A 899 -0.74 -16.59 18.71
C ARG A 899 -1.42 -17.36 17.57
N LEU A 900 -0.68 -18.22 16.87
CA LEU A 900 -1.17 -19.07 15.77
C LEU A 900 -2.24 -20.05 16.26
N ASP A 901 -2.06 -20.68 17.42
CA ASP A 901 -2.98 -21.66 18.01
C ASP A 901 -4.43 -21.13 18.10
N LYS A 902 -4.59 -19.89 18.60
CA LYS A 902 -5.89 -19.23 18.79
C LYS A 902 -6.74 -19.14 17.52
N VAL A 903 -6.12 -19.15 16.33
CA VAL A 903 -6.79 -19.02 15.03
C VAL A 903 -6.79 -20.31 14.20
N LEU A 904 -5.86 -21.25 14.47
CA LEU A 904 -5.52 -22.37 13.60
C LEU A 904 -6.74 -23.24 13.23
N ASP A 905 -7.59 -23.59 14.21
CA ASP A 905 -8.78 -24.42 13.98
C ASP A 905 -9.79 -23.75 13.06
N VAL A 906 -10.20 -22.52 13.40
CA VAL A 906 -11.25 -21.80 12.66
C VAL A 906 -10.74 -21.40 11.28
N ALA A 907 -9.46 -21.06 11.15
CA ALA A 907 -8.82 -20.67 9.89
C ALA A 907 -8.54 -21.85 8.95
N MET A 908 -8.04 -22.99 9.45
CA MET A 908 -7.54 -24.08 8.60
C MET A 908 -8.48 -25.29 8.53
N LEU A 909 -9.12 -25.66 9.64
CA LEU A 909 -9.93 -26.88 9.76
C LEU A 909 -11.43 -26.64 9.55
N GLU A 910 -11.93 -25.46 9.94
CA GLU A 910 -13.36 -25.13 9.80
C GLU A 910 -13.68 -24.22 8.61
N HIS A 911 -12.74 -23.38 8.15
CA HIS A 911 -13.00 -22.40 7.09
C HIS A 911 -13.40 -23.04 5.75
N GLU A 912 -14.66 -22.86 5.34
CA GLU A 912 -15.21 -23.43 4.10
C GLU A 912 -15.07 -22.46 2.92
N THR A 913 -14.18 -22.81 1.98
CA THR A 913 -13.82 -22.03 0.78
C THR A 913 -14.77 -22.24 -0.41
N ILE A 914 -15.53 -23.34 -0.45
CA ILE A 914 -16.43 -23.68 -1.55
C ILE A 914 -17.88 -23.70 -1.04
N PRO A 915 -18.79 -22.86 -1.58
CA PRO A 915 -20.20 -22.89 -1.19
C PRO A 915 -20.90 -24.21 -1.52
N GLY A 916 -21.72 -24.71 -0.60
CA GLY A 916 -22.58 -25.89 -0.79
C GLY A 916 -22.14 -27.17 -0.05
N PHE A 917 -20.99 -27.17 0.63
CA PHE A 917 -20.50 -28.33 1.37
C PHE A 917 -21.27 -28.65 2.68
N GLU A 918 -22.10 -27.73 3.18
CA GLU A 918 -22.97 -27.94 4.36
C GLU A 918 -24.00 -29.07 4.19
N ASP A 919 -24.39 -29.43 2.95
CA ASP A 919 -25.48 -30.36 2.65
C ASP A 919 -25.09 -31.86 2.64
N ILE A 920 -23.80 -32.19 2.85
CA ILE A 920 -23.28 -33.55 2.67
C ILE A 920 -23.78 -34.52 3.74
N THR A 921 -24.19 -35.70 3.27
CA THR A 921 -24.77 -36.76 4.10
C THR A 921 -23.81 -37.92 4.27
N PHE A 922 -23.67 -38.38 5.51
CA PHE A 922 -22.80 -39.51 5.85
C PHE A 922 -23.61 -40.79 6.05
N GLN A 923 -23.04 -41.95 5.71
CA GLN A 923 -23.79 -43.20 5.54
C GLN A 923 -24.55 -43.68 6.79
N ASN A 924 -24.12 -43.25 7.98
CA ASN A 924 -24.71 -43.65 9.26
C ASN A 924 -25.71 -42.62 9.85
N GLU A 925 -26.03 -41.53 9.16
CA GLU A 925 -26.94 -40.48 9.66
C GLU A 925 -28.42 -40.74 9.32
N TRP A 926 -29.20 -41.20 10.31
CA TRP A 926 -30.62 -41.54 10.12
C TRP A 926 -31.53 -40.30 9.98
N LYS A 927 -31.91 -39.96 8.75
CA LYS A 927 -32.80 -38.83 8.41
C LYS A 927 -34.30 -39.08 8.69
N LEU A 928 -34.68 -39.46 9.92
CA LEU A 928 -36.11 -39.62 10.26
C LEU A 928 -36.83 -38.31 10.64
N PHE A 929 -36.13 -37.30 11.19
CA PHE A 929 -36.79 -36.11 11.77
C PHE A 929 -36.22 -34.73 11.39
N LYS A 930 -35.15 -34.64 10.57
CA LYS A 930 -34.72 -33.34 10.00
C LYS A 930 -35.41 -33.08 8.66
N ARG A 931 -36.39 -32.16 8.68
CA ARG A 931 -37.00 -31.55 7.48
C ARG A 931 -35.87 -30.97 6.61
N LYS A 932 -35.85 -31.25 5.30
CA LYS A 932 -34.89 -30.60 4.39
C LYS A 932 -35.03 -29.08 4.52
N THR A 933 -33.98 -28.39 4.96
CA THR A 933 -33.86 -26.94 4.76
C THR A 933 -33.73 -26.74 3.27
N GLN A 934 -34.77 -26.22 2.62
CA GLN A 934 -34.73 -25.96 1.19
C GLN A 934 -33.93 -24.67 0.97
N VAL A 935 -32.63 -24.84 0.74
CA VAL A 935 -31.74 -23.75 0.31
C VAL A 935 -32.38 -23.10 -0.92
N LYS A 936 -32.63 -21.79 -0.84
CA LYS A 936 -32.91 -21.01 -2.05
C LYS A 936 -31.62 -21.00 -2.85
N GLU A 937 -31.66 -21.42 -4.10
CA GLU A 937 -30.59 -21.14 -5.06
C GLU A 937 -30.29 -19.64 -5.00
N GLU A 938 -29.06 -19.29 -4.62
CA GLU A 938 -28.63 -17.90 -4.62
C GLU A 938 -28.60 -17.42 -6.08
N PRO A 939 -29.28 -16.31 -6.43
CA PRO A 939 -29.18 -15.75 -7.78
C PRO A 939 -27.72 -15.54 -8.14
N LEU A 940 -27.33 -15.81 -9.40
CA LEU A 940 -25.94 -15.70 -9.86
C LEU A 940 -25.32 -14.32 -9.52
N GLU A 941 -26.14 -13.27 -9.52
CA GLU A 941 -25.81 -11.90 -9.09
C GLU A 941 -25.25 -11.79 -7.66
N LYS A 942 -25.59 -12.69 -6.74
CA LYS A 942 -25.00 -12.73 -5.38
C LYS A 942 -23.60 -13.31 -5.37
N ARG A 943 -23.28 -14.24 -6.27
CA ARG A 943 -21.99 -14.93 -6.35
C ARG A 943 -20.83 -13.96 -6.67
N PHE A 944 -21.16 -12.83 -7.28
CA PHE A 944 -20.24 -11.73 -7.61
C PHE A 944 -20.33 -10.52 -6.66
N ARG A 945 -21.10 -10.60 -5.56
CA ARG A 945 -21.06 -9.56 -4.51
C ARG A 945 -19.88 -9.83 -3.57
N PRO A 946 -19.12 -8.80 -3.15
CA PRO A 946 -18.10 -8.99 -2.12
C PRO A 946 -18.75 -9.54 -0.84
N PRO A 947 -18.13 -10.53 -0.16
CA PRO A 947 -18.71 -11.16 1.02
C PRO A 947 -19.01 -10.13 2.10
N SER A 948 -20.11 -10.33 2.83
CA SER A 948 -20.59 -9.37 3.83
C SER A 948 -19.52 -9.08 4.90
N PRO A 949 -19.51 -7.89 5.54
CA PRO A 949 -18.50 -7.57 6.56
C PRO A 949 -18.38 -8.62 7.67
N LYS A 950 -19.51 -9.19 8.11
CA LYS A 950 -19.56 -10.29 9.10
C LYS A 950 -18.99 -11.62 8.59
N GLN A 951 -18.92 -11.81 7.28
CA GLN A 951 -18.33 -12.99 6.63
C GLN A 951 -16.84 -12.77 6.32
N ARG A 952 -16.43 -11.54 5.96
CA ARG A 952 -15.01 -11.12 5.86
C ARG A 952 -14.30 -11.13 7.22
N ALA A 953 -15.04 -10.91 8.31
CA ALA A 953 -14.54 -10.92 9.68
C ALA A 953 -14.46 -12.32 10.32
N LYS A 954 -14.86 -13.39 9.64
CA LYS A 954 -14.55 -14.76 10.10
C LYS A 954 -13.06 -15.05 9.91
N PRO A 955 -12.40 -15.77 10.83
CA PRO A 955 -11.06 -16.30 10.59
C PRO A 955 -11.02 -17.15 9.31
N ALA A 956 -9.90 -17.05 8.61
CA ALA A 956 -9.63 -17.71 7.33
C ALA A 956 -8.13 -18.03 7.24
N PRO A 957 -7.66 -18.87 6.30
CA PRO A 957 -6.23 -19.22 6.17
C PRO A 957 -5.31 -17.99 6.09
N ARG A 958 -5.82 -16.87 5.53
CA ARG A 958 -5.14 -15.57 5.48
C ARG A 958 -4.72 -15.01 6.84
N ASN A 959 -5.38 -15.39 7.94
CA ASN A 959 -4.99 -14.97 9.29
C ASN A 959 -3.75 -15.71 9.80
N VAL A 960 -3.56 -16.97 9.38
CA VAL A 960 -2.34 -17.75 9.68
C VAL A 960 -1.16 -17.18 8.89
N THR A 961 -1.36 -16.86 7.60
CA THR A 961 -0.32 -16.20 6.79
C THR A 961 -0.04 -14.77 7.27
N SER A 962 -1.06 -14.04 7.75
CA SER A 962 -0.89 -12.70 8.34
C SER A 962 0.03 -12.77 9.56
N LEU A 963 -0.24 -13.65 10.52
CA LEU A 963 0.63 -13.86 11.69
C LEU A 963 2.07 -14.29 11.34
N LEU A 964 2.25 -15.12 10.30
CA LEU A 964 3.58 -15.50 9.81
C LEU A 964 4.32 -14.31 9.17
N SER A 965 3.65 -13.53 8.31
CA SER A 965 4.19 -12.27 7.78
C SER A 965 4.45 -11.23 8.88
N SER A 966 3.63 -11.22 9.92
CA SER A 966 3.77 -10.30 11.06
C SER A 966 5.02 -10.61 11.87
N THR A 967 5.24 -11.89 12.16
CA THR A 967 6.44 -12.38 12.84
C THR A 967 7.67 -12.04 12.00
N LEU A 968 7.64 -12.35 10.70
CA LEU A 968 8.72 -12.03 9.77
C LEU A 968 9.03 -10.51 9.73
N PHE A 969 8.01 -9.66 9.67
CA PHE A 969 8.16 -8.21 9.69
C PHE A 969 8.82 -7.69 10.97
N VAL A 970 8.44 -8.18 12.15
CA VAL A 970 9.08 -7.75 13.42
C VAL A 970 10.53 -8.24 13.48
N LEU A 971 10.85 -9.42 12.96
CA LEU A 971 12.23 -9.89 12.89
C LEU A 971 13.11 -9.01 11.98
N ASP A 972 12.55 -8.56 10.84
CA ASP A 972 13.22 -7.63 9.93
C ASP A 972 13.38 -6.22 10.51
N LEU A 973 12.37 -5.73 11.24
CA LEU A 973 12.36 -4.39 11.84
C LEU A 973 13.50 -4.19 12.85
N TYR A 974 13.89 -5.25 13.55
CA TYR A 974 15.02 -5.24 14.50
C TYR A 974 16.36 -5.70 13.86
N ASP A 975 16.45 -5.78 12.53
CA ASP A 975 17.64 -6.24 11.77
C ASP A 975 18.15 -7.65 12.19
N ILE A 976 17.26 -8.59 12.53
CA ILE A 976 17.68 -9.93 13.00
C ILE A 976 18.29 -10.76 11.87
N HIS A 977 19.49 -11.29 12.11
CA HIS A 977 20.29 -12.03 11.13
C HIS A 977 19.49 -13.13 10.41
N SER A 978 19.54 -13.10 9.08
CA SER A 978 18.86 -14.00 8.12
C SER A 978 18.83 -15.48 8.52
N VAL A 979 19.97 -16.02 8.98
CA VAL A 979 20.16 -17.39 9.48
C VAL A 979 19.20 -17.73 10.64
N ILE A 980 19.00 -16.82 11.59
CA ILE A 980 18.08 -17.01 12.74
C ILE A 980 16.64 -16.87 12.26
N THR A 981 16.33 -15.83 11.48
CA THR A 981 15.01 -15.57 10.92
C THR A 981 14.49 -16.76 10.09
N SER A 982 15.34 -17.36 9.26
CA SER A 982 15.01 -18.56 8.47
C SER A 982 14.75 -19.80 9.35
N GLN A 983 15.42 -19.93 10.50
CA GLN A 983 15.17 -21.02 11.45
C GLN A 983 13.84 -20.84 12.19
N ILE A 984 13.49 -19.62 12.60
CA ILE A 984 12.20 -19.31 13.25
C ILE A 984 11.05 -19.69 12.31
N ILE A 985 11.08 -19.24 11.05
CA ILE A 985 10.04 -19.56 10.07
C ILE A 985 9.97 -21.07 9.79
N SER A 986 11.12 -21.77 9.70
CA SER A 986 11.15 -23.24 9.53
C SER A 986 10.53 -23.98 10.73
N GLN A 987 10.78 -23.52 11.96
CA GLN A 987 10.18 -24.07 13.17
C GLN A 987 8.66 -23.84 13.23
N LEU A 988 8.19 -22.63 12.89
CA LEU A 988 6.75 -22.33 12.90
C LEU A 988 5.98 -23.14 11.84
N ILE A 989 6.55 -23.35 10.65
CA ILE A 989 5.91 -24.20 9.62
C ILE A 989 5.97 -25.69 10.02
N TYR A 990 7.01 -26.13 10.75
CA TYR A 990 7.03 -27.46 11.36
C TYR A 990 5.90 -27.64 12.39
N TRP A 991 5.76 -26.71 13.32
CA TRP A 991 4.72 -26.72 14.35
C TRP A 991 3.31 -26.73 13.72
N ILE A 992 3.03 -25.84 12.76
CA ILE A 992 1.75 -25.83 12.02
C ILE A 992 1.49 -27.18 11.33
N GLY A 993 2.51 -27.78 10.70
CA GLY A 993 2.39 -29.07 10.02
C GLY A 993 2.11 -30.24 10.97
N ALA A 994 2.80 -30.28 12.11
CA ALA A 994 2.60 -31.29 13.16
C ALA A 994 1.23 -31.16 13.83
N GLU A 995 0.82 -29.94 14.15
CA GLU A 995 -0.39 -29.69 14.94
C GLU A 995 -1.67 -29.84 14.09
N LEU A 996 -1.67 -29.39 12.83
CA LEU A 996 -2.76 -29.70 11.90
C LEU A 996 -2.91 -31.22 11.68
N PHE A 997 -1.80 -31.94 11.53
CA PHE A 997 -1.80 -33.41 11.43
C PHE A 997 -2.44 -34.05 12.67
N ASN A 998 -2.05 -33.62 13.87
CA ASN A 998 -2.56 -34.14 15.13
C ASN A 998 -4.07 -33.90 15.29
N ARG A 999 -4.55 -32.68 14.98
CA ARG A 999 -5.98 -32.33 15.08
C ARG A 999 -6.85 -33.10 14.09
N ILE A 1000 -6.35 -33.38 12.88
CA ILE A 1000 -7.03 -34.25 11.90
C ILE A 1000 -7.08 -35.70 12.38
N MET A 1001 -5.95 -36.24 12.86
CA MET A 1001 -5.85 -37.65 13.30
C MET A 1001 -6.68 -37.96 14.56
N SER A 1002 -6.76 -37.01 15.49
CA SER A 1002 -7.52 -37.14 16.74
C SER A 1002 -9.03 -36.93 16.56
N ASN A 1003 -9.48 -36.21 15.52
CA ASN A 1003 -10.89 -35.86 15.35
C ASN A 1003 -11.52 -36.41 14.06
N ARG A 1004 -12.33 -37.48 14.22
CA ARG A 1004 -13.14 -38.11 13.16
C ARG A 1004 -14.07 -37.18 12.35
N LYS A 1005 -14.29 -35.93 12.80
CA LYS A 1005 -14.97 -34.87 12.03
C LYS A 1005 -14.22 -34.53 10.74
N TYR A 1006 -12.88 -34.59 10.76
CA TYR A 1006 -12.02 -34.18 9.65
C TYR A 1006 -11.57 -35.37 8.77
N LEU A 1007 -11.74 -36.61 9.24
CA LEU A 1007 -11.47 -37.85 8.51
C LEU A 1007 -12.58 -38.19 7.49
N ALA A 1008 -12.82 -37.29 6.52
CA ALA A 1008 -13.74 -37.45 5.41
C ALA A 1008 -13.15 -36.81 4.14
N ARG A 1009 -13.39 -37.37 2.96
CA ARG A 1009 -12.86 -36.87 1.68
C ARG A 1009 -13.15 -35.39 1.44
N THR A 1010 -14.38 -34.96 1.69
CA THR A 1010 -14.80 -33.56 1.61
C THR A 1010 -13.93 -32.65 2.48
N LYS A 1011 -13.77 -33.00 3.75
CA LYS A 1011 -12.98 -32.20 4.70
C LYS A 1011 -11.50 -32.26 4.36
N ALA A 1012 -11.02 -33.38 3.82
CA ALA A 1012 -9.66 -33.49 3.31
C ALA A 1012 -9.40 -32.58 2.10
N MET A 1013 -10.34 -32.46 1.15
CA MET A 1013 -10.26 -31.51 0.03
C MET A 1013 -10.27 -30.05 0.51
N GLN A 1014 -11.19 -29.70 1.41
CA GLN A 1014 -11.28 -28.37 2.01
C GLN A 1014 -9.97 -27.97 2.70
N ILE A 1015 -9.47 -28.81 3.63
CA ILE A 1015 -8.25 -28.51 4.38
C ILE A 1015 -7.03 -28.49 3.46
N ARG A 1016 -6.99 -29.33 2.41
CA ARG A 1016 -5.91 -29.28 1.41
C ARG A 1016 -5.85 -27.94 0.67
N MET A 1017 -6.99 -27.33 0.36
CA MET A 1017 -7.07 -26.02 -0.29
C MET A 1017 -6.83 -24.85 0.68
N ASN A 1018 -7.08 -25.03 1.97
CA ASN A 1018 -6.63 -24.10 3.00
C ASN A 1018 -5.10 -24.15 3.17
N ILE A 1019 -4.50 -25.35 3.10
CA ILE A 1019 -3.04 -25.55 3.21
C ILE A 1019 -2.27 -25.04 1.98
N SER A 1020 -2.85 -25.07 0.77
CA SER A 1020 -2.17 -24.48 -0.40
C SER A 1020 -1.90 -22.99 -0.24
N ILE A 1021 -2.74 -22.26 0.53
CA ILE A 1021 -2.50 -20.84 0.84
C ILE A 1021 -1.21 -20.65 1.69
N LEU A 1022 -0.82 -21.64 2.51
CA LEU A 1022 0.46 -21.66 3.21
C LEU A 1022 1.64 -21.99 2.27
N GLU A 1023 1.46 -22.94 1.33
CA GLU A 1023 2.46 -23.26 0.30
C GLU A 1023 2.66 -22.13 -0.71
N ASP A 1024 1.63 -21.32 -0.94
CA ASP A 1024 1.66 -20.10 -1.76
C ASP A 1024 2.37 -18.98 -1.00
N TRP A 1025 2.02 -18.73 0.27
CA TRP A 1025 2.71 -17.77 1.13
C TRP A 1025 4.21 -18.06 1.25
N ALA A 1026 4.60 -19.34 1.43
CA ALA A 1026 6.00 -19.76 1.50
C ALA A 1026 6.74 -19.66 0.15
N ARG A 1027 6.02 -19.57 -0.98
CA ARG A 1027 6.58 -19.28 -2.30
C ARG A 1027 6.77 -17.79 -2.55
N THR A 1028 5.84 -16.96 -2.09
CA THR A 1028 5.98 -15.49 -2.15
C THR A 1028 7.08 -15.01 -1.20
N ASN A 1029 7.17 -15.58 0.00
CA ASN A 1029 8.18 -15.25 1.00
C ASN A 1029 9.38 -16.22 0.94
N ASN A 1030 9.84 -16.58 -0.26
CA ASN A 1030 10.87 -17.62 -0.43
C ASN A 1030 12.28 -17.15 -0.08
N ARG A 1031 12.54 -16.90 1.20
CA ARG A 1031 13.87 -16.55 1.72
C ARG A 1031 14.74 -17.79 1.88
N GLN A 1032 16.06 -17.59 1.85
CA GLN A 1032 17.07 -18.58 2.15
C GLN A 1032 18.12 -17.95 3.07
N ALA A 1033 18.81 -18.74 3.88
CA ALA A 1033 19.90 -18.23 4.70
C ALA A 1033 21.11 -17.87 3.81
N GLU A 1034 21.72 -16.74 4.09
CA GLU A 1034 22.96 -16.30 3.44
C GLU A 1034 24.15 -16.73 4.30
N HIS A 1035 25.10 -17.44 3.71
CA HIS A 1035 26.35 -17.83 4.36
C HIS A 1035 27.54 -17.44 3.48
N PHE A 1036 28.64 -16.99 4.10
CA PHE A 1036 29.84 -16.63 3.35
C PHE A 1036 30.74 -17.85 3.15
N GLU A 1037 30.69 -18.45 1.95
CA GLU A 1037 31.50 -19.62 1.59
C GLU A 1037 32.35 -19.37 0.33
N GLY A 1038 33.67 -19.45 0.48
CA GLY A 1038 34.60 -19.50 -0.65
C GLY A 1038 34.96 -18.17 -1.32
N GLY A 1039 34.59 -17.03 -0.72
CA GLY A 1039 34.87 -15.69 -1.25
C GLY A 1039 33.64 -14.92 -1.71
N GLU A 1040 32.48 -15.58 -1.74
CA GLU A 1040 31.19 -15.02 -2.16
C GLU A 1040 30.14 -15.21 -1.05
N MET A 1041 29.16 -14.32 -0.98
CA MET A 1041 27.92 -14.61 -0.26
C MET A 1041 27.13 -15.65 -1.06
N ARG A 1042 26.90 -16.81 -0.47
CA ARG A 1042 26.21 -17.93 -1.13
C ARG A 1042 24.94 -18.28 -0.36
N PRO A 1043 23.78 -18.34 -1.04
CA PRO A 1043 22.56 -18.83 -0.41
C PRO A 1043 22.74 -20.33 -0.10
N SER A 1044 22.68 -20.68 1.18
CA SER A 1044 22.98 -22.01 1.69
C SER A 1044 21.96 -22.43 2.76
N GLY A 1045 21.77 -23.74 2.95
CA GLY A 1045 20.67 -24.27 3.74
C GLY A 1045 19.34 -24.37 2.98
N GLU A 1046 18.28 -24.77 3.69
CA GLU A 1046 16.94 -25.05 3.14
C GLU A 1046 16.15 -23.75 2.88
N THR A 1047 15.53 -23.62 1.71
CA THR A 1047 14.69 -22.44 1.39
C THR A 1047 13.38 -22.47 2.20
N THR A 1048 12.74 -21.31 2.36
CA THR A 1048 11.43 -21.21 3.03
C THR A 1048 10.37 -22.06 2.31
N GLN A 1049 10.42 -22.13 0.97
CA GLN A 1049 9.56 -23.03 0.20
C GLN A 1049 9.89 -24.51 0.46
N ASP A 1050 11.16 -24.90 0.49
CA ASP A 1050 11.55 -26.30 0.70
C ASP A 1050 11.24 -26.78 2.12
N ALA A 1051 11.45 -25.92 3.12
CA ALA A 1051 11.01 -26.15 4.50
C ALA A 1051 9.50 -26.39 4.55
N ALA A 1052 8.70 -25.55 3.88
CA ALA A 1052 7.25 -25.76 3.78
C ALA A 1052 6.90 -27.09 3.09
N ARG A 1053 7.52 -27.41 1.94
CA ARG A 1053 7.35 -28.69 1.24
C ARG A 1053 7.71 -29.88 2.12
N ARG A 1054 8.76 -29.78 2.95
CA ARG A 1054 9.24 -30.86 3.84
C ARG A 1054 8.34 -31.05 5.05
N HIS A 1055 7.99 -29.96 5.73
CA HIS A 1055 7.27 -29.95 7.00
C HIS A 1055 5.76 -30.19 6.85
N LEU A 1056 5.14 -29.65 5.80
CA LEU A 1056 3.71 -29.88 5.51
C LEU A 1056 3.45 -31.24 4.84
N ALA A 1057 4.49 -31.95 4.38
CA ALA A 1057 4.35 -33.24 3.70
C ALA A 1057 3.53 -34.31 4.48
N PRO A 1058 3.65 -34.49 5.81
CA PRO A 1058 2.85 -35.47 6.54
C PRO A 1058 1.36 -35.16 6.50
N VAL A 1059 0.96 -33.91 6.72
CA VAL A 1059 -0.45 -33.49 6.66
C VAL A 1059 -0.99 -33.51 5.23
N ILE A 1060 -0.21 -33.06 4.24
CA ILE A 1060 -0.59 -33.14 2.82
C ILE A 1060 -0.79 -34.61 2.38
N GLN A 1061 0.08 -35.53 2.81
CA GLN A 1061 -0.05 -36.95 2.50
C GLN A 1061 -1.23 -37.61 3.24
N LEU A 1062 -1.54 -37.22 4.48
CA LEU A 1062 -2.75 -37.66 5.18
C LEU A 1062 -4.02 -37.23 4.42
N LEU A 1063 -4.06 -35.97 3.98
CA LEU A 1063 -5.18 -35.44 3.20
C LEU A 1063 -5.29 -36.09 1.81
N GLN A 1064 -4.17 -36.43 1.17
CA GLN A 1064 -4.15 -37.20 -0.07
C GLN A 1064 -4.70 -38.63 0.15
N TRP A 1065 -4.26 -39.32 1.21
CA TRP A 1065 -4.77 -40.65 1.57
C TRP A 1065 -6.29 -40.65 1.74
N LEU A 1066 -6.82 -39.72 2.55
CA LEU A 1066 -8.25 -39.52 2.80
C LEU A 1066 -9.08 -39.23 1.54
N GLN A 1067 -8.47 -38.75 0.45
CA GLN A 1067 -9.14 -38.50 -0.83
C GLN A 1067 -9.04 -39.70 -1.79
N CYS A 1068 -7.90 -40.39 -1.81
CA CYS A 1068 -7.64 -41.46 -2.77
C CYS A 1068 -8.26 -42.80 -2.38
N PHE A 1069 -8.24 -43.20 -1.09
CA PHE A 1069 -8.52 -44.61 -0.77
C PHE A 1069 -9.98 -45.03 -0.98
N SER A 1070 -10.95 -44.11 -0.93
CA SER A 1070 -12.36 -44.41 -1.22
C SER A 1070 -12.65 -44.62 -2.72
N SER A 1071 -11.68 -44.31 -3.59
CA SER A 1071 -11.71 -44.56 -5.03
C SER A 1071 -10.99 -45.85 -5.47
N ILE A 1072 -10.31 -46.54 -4.55
CA ILE A 1072 -9.65 -47.82 -4.84
C ILE A 1072 -10.71 -48.93 -4.89
N ASP A 1073 -10.92 -49.49 -6.08
CA ASP A 1073 -11.91 -50.55 -6.28
C ASP A 1073 -11.40 -51.94 -5.81
N GLY A 1074 -12.33 -52.86 -5.57
CA GLY A 1074 -12.12 -54.05 -4.72
C GLY A 1074 -10.95 -54.97 -5.07
N ASP A 1075 -10.55 -55.01 -6.34
CA ASP A 1075 -9.54 -55.90 -6.90
C ASP A 1075 -8.24 -55.17 -7.33
N ASP A 1076 -8.19 -53.83 -7.31
CA ASP A 1076 -7.02 -53.05 -7.76
C ASP A 1076 -5.97 -52.88 -6.64
N MET A 1077 -5.23 -53.95 -6.42
CA MET A 1077 -4.07 -53.95 -5.52
C MET A 1077 -2.87 -53.16 -6.08
N GLU A 1078 -2.83 -52.87 -7.38
CA GLU A 1078 -1.70 -52.17 -8.01
C GLU A 1078 -1.81 -50.66 -7.77
N ALA A 1079 -2.99 -50.07 -7.93
CA ALA A 1079 -3.28 -48.68 -7.55
C ALA A 1079 -3.02 -48.42 -6.05
N LEU A 1080 -3.35 -49.38 -5.16
CA LEU A 1080 -3.01 -49.28 -3.74
C LEU A 1080 -1.49 -49.23 -3.53
N ILE A 1081 -0.72 -50.10 -4.19
CA ILE A 1081 0.74 -50.14 -4.06
C ILE A 1081 1.38 -48.87 -4.62
N ILE A 1082 0.92 -48.37 -5.77
CA ILE A 1082 1.37 -47.09 -6.36
C ILE A 1082 1.08 -45.93 -5.41
N THR A 1083 -0.13 -45.87 -4.83
CA THR A 1083 -0.51 -44.83 -3.85
C THR A 1083 0.40 -44.88 -2.62
N LEU A 1084 0.65 -46.06 -2.05
CA LEU A 1084 1.52 -46.23 -0.89
C LEU A 1084 3.00 -45.93 -1.19
N GLN A 1085 3.45 -46.08 -2.44
CA GLN A 1085 4.80 -45.66 -2.86
C GLN A 1085 4.95 -44.12 -2.93
N GLN A 1086 3.86 -43.37 -3.07
CA GLN A 1086 3.88 -41.90 -3.01
C GLN A 1086 3.86 -41.40 -1.55
N LEU A 1087 3.09 -42.05 -0.66
CA LEU A 1087 2.85 -41.65 0.73
C LEU A 1087 4.01 -41.98 1.70
N LYS A 1088 5.24 -41.60 1.33
CA LYS A 1088 6.49 -41.98 2.02
C LYS A 1088 6.70 -41.38 3.42
N ARG A 1089 5.89 -40.41 3.86
CA ARG A 1089 6.01 -39.76 5.19
C ARG A 1089 5.05 -40.35 6.24
N LEU A 1090 4.02 -41.08 5.83
CA LEU A 1090 3.04 -41.68 6.74
C LEU A 1090 3.51 -43.05 7.25
N SER A 1091 3.21 -43.33 8.53
CA SER A 1091 3.39 -44.68 9.08
C SER A 1091 2.24 -45.61 8.66
N PRO A 1092 2.46 -46.93 8.51
CA PRO A 1092 1.38 -47.89 8.30
C PRO A 1092 0.29 -47.85 9.38
N GLN A 1093 0.62 -47.33 10.57
CA GLN A 1093 -0.30 -47.24 11.71
C GLN A 1093 -1.22 -46.03 11.58
N GLN A 1094 -0.70 -44.89 11.11
CA GLN A 1094 -1.47 -43.70 10.76
C GLN A 1094 -2.43 -43.98 9.58
N LEU A 1095 -1.98 -44.74 8.57
CA LEU A 1095 -2.81 -45.19 7.45
C LEU A 1095 -3.96 -46.11 7.89
N ILE A 1096 -3.69 -47.04 8.81
CA ILE A 1096 -4.70 -47.94 9.40
C ILE A 1096 -5.72 -47.17 10.26
N HIS A 1097 -5.25 -46.26 11.12
CA HIS A 1097 -6.11 -45.46 12.00
C HIS A 1097 -7.05 -44.54 11.21
N SER A 1098 -6.49 -43.76 10.27
CA SER A 1098 -7.29 -42.88 9.41
C SER A 1098 -8.31 -43.63 8.56
N ALA A 1099 -8.00 -44.85 8.10
CA ALA A 1099 -8.96 -45.72 7.40
C ALA A 1099 -10.04 -46.31 8.34
N ASN A 1100 -9.69 -46.70 9.57
CA ASN A 1100 -10.65 -47.22 10.57
C ASN A 1100 -11.66 -46.17 11.05
N HIS A 1101 -11.19 -44.93 11.27
CA HIS A 1101 -12.01 -43.83 11.78
C HIS A 1101 -12.62 -42.95 10.69
N TYR A 1102 -12.51 -43.35 9.42
CA TYR A 1102 -13.03 -42.64 8.26
C TYR A 1102 -14.56 -42.54 8.25
N ARG A 1103 -15.06 -41.36 7.91
CA ARG A 1103 -16.47 -41.03 7.89
C ARG A 1103 -17.01 -41.02 6.45
N ALA A 1104 -17.35 -42.21 5.94
CA ALA A 1104 -17.79 -42.37 4.55
C ALA A 1104 -19.05 -41.55 4.19
N GLU A 1105 -18.97 -40.89 3.04
CA GLU A 1105 -20.04 -40.08 2.45
C GLU A 1105 -21.02 -40.97 1.66
N VAL A 1106 -22.29 -40.56 1.53
CA VAL A 1106 -23.31 -41.38 0.85
C VAL A 1106 -22.98 -41.55 -0.64
N GLY A 1107 -22.63 -42.78 -1.02
CA GLY A 1107 -22.20 -43.16 -2.37
C GLY A 1107 -20.76 -43.70 -2.43
N GLU A 1108 -19.94 -43.45 -1.41
CA GLU A 1108 -18.57 -43.94 -1.35
C GLU A 1108 -18.45 -45.41 -0.93
N LYS A 1109 -17.41 -46.09 -1.42
CA LYS A 1109 -16.98 -47.41 -0.94
C LYS A 1109 -15.95 -47.22 0.18
N GLY A 1110 -16.08 -47.97 1.28
CA GLY A 1110 -15.03 -48.10 2.29
C GLY A 1110 -13.89 -49.00 1.81
N LEU A 1111 -12.70 -48.87 2.42
CA LEU A 1111 -11.49 -49.60 2.02
C LEU A 1111 -11.74 -51.13 1.96
N PRO A 1112 -11.39 -51.83 0.85
CA PRO A 1112 -11.59 -53.27 0.73
C PRO A 1112 -10.84 -54.09 1.79
N LYS A 1113 -11.43 -55.21 2.23
CA LYS A 1113 -10.83 -56.12 3.23
C LYS A 1113 -9.51 -56.75 2.77
N SER A 1114 -9.31 -56.87 1.46
CA SER A 1114 -8.04 -57.21 0.80
C SER A 1114 -6.96 -56.17 1.09
N CYS A 1115 -7.22 -54.91 0.74
CA CYS A 1115 -6.36 -53.76 0.96
C CYS A 1115 -6.02 -53.56 2.45
N MET A 1116 -7.02 -53.66 3.33
CA MET A 1116 -6.82 -53.51 4.78
C MET A 1116 -5.92 -54.61 5.36
N LYS A 1117 -6.05 -55.86 4.89
CA LYS A 1117 -5.17 -56.97 5.26
C LYS A 1117 -3.73 -56.75 4.79
N TYR A 1118 -3.52 -56.08 3.65
CA TYR A 1118 -2.20 -55.70 3.16
C TYR A 1118 -1.55 -54.63 4.08
N LEU A 1119 -2.29 -53.58 4.46
CA LEU A 1119 -1.80 -52.57 5.42
C LEU A 1119 -1.39 -53.19 6.77
N ILE A 1120 -2.19 -54.12 7.31
CA ILE A 1120 -1.89 -54.83 8.57
C ILE A 1120 -0.64 -55.70 8.45
N ASN A 1121 -0.38 -56.29 7.27
CA ASN A 1121 0.87 -57.02 7.03
C ASN A 1121 2.07 -56.07 6.94
N LEU A 1122 1.93 -54.91 6.27
CA LEU A 1122 2.95 -53.88 6.16
C LEU A 1122 3.31 -53.29 7.55
N GLN A 1123 2.32 -53.08 8.42
CA GLN A 1123 2.52 -52.71 9.83
C GLN A 1123 3.36 -53.75 10.57
N LYS A 1124 3.04 -55.05 10.43
CA LYS A 1124 3.80 -56.13 11.08
C LYS A 1124 5.23 -56.21 10.56
N GLU A 1125 5.46 -56.01 9.27
CA GLU A 1125 6.80 -55.96 8.71
C GLU A 1125 7.59 -54.73 9.20
N ALA A 1126 6.96 -53.57 9.31
CA ALA A 1126 7.56 -52.36 9.87
C ALA A 1126 7.92 -52.52 11.36
N ALA A 1127 7.03 -53.14 12.16
CA ALA A 1127 7.28 -53.46 13.56
C ALA A 1127 8.47 -54.42 13.70
N LEU A 1128 8.50 -55.52 12.93
CA LEU A 1128 9.62 -56.47 12.90
C LEU A 1128 10.94 -55.84 12.45
N LYS A 1129 10.91 -54.84 11.53
CA LYS A 1129 12.10 -54.06 11.15
C LYS A 1129 12.57 -53.14 12.29
N ARG A 1130 11.65 -52.48 13.01
CA ARG A 1130 11.96 -51.64 14.20
C ARG A 1130 12.55 -52.49 15.32
N GLU A 1131 11.97 -53.66 15.59
CA GLU A 1131 12.44 -54.63 16.57
C GLU A 1131 13.82 -55.21 16.22
N ARG A 1132 14.06 -55.59 14.96
CA ARG A 1132 15.40 -56.01 14.48
C ARG A 1132 16.46 -54.91 14.63
N ARG A 1133 16.10 -53.64 14.36
CA ARG A 1133 16.99 -52.48 14.62
C ARG A 1133 17.26 -52.29 16.12
N ARG A 1134 16.27 -52.52 16.99
CA ARG A 1134 16.39 -52.36 18.45
C ARG A 1134 17.11 -53.53 19.14
N SER A 1135 17.16 -54.70 18.52
CA SER A 1135 17.75 -55.94 19.08
C SER A 1135 19.17 -56.26 18.58
N GLY A 1136 19.64 -55.67 17.48
CA GLY A 1136 21.05 -55.69 17.10
C GLY A 1136 21.62 -57.04 16.62
N ILE A 1137 20.78 -58.02 16.28
CA ILE A 1137 21.22 -59.36 15.86
C ILE A 1137 21.49 -59.41 14.34
N PRO A 1138 22.70 -59.80 13.87
CA PRO A 1138 22.98 -59.98 12.45
C PRO A 1138 22.19 -61.14 11.83
N SER A 1139 21.63 -60.93 10.64
CA SER A 1139 21.01 -62.02 9.86
C SER A 1139 22.08 -62.76 9.03
N PRO A 1140 22.02 -64.10 8.91
CA PRO A 1140 23.08 -64.89 8.28
C PRO A 1140 23.12 -64.73 6.76
N GLN A 1141 24.30 -64.43 6.21
CA GLN A 1141 24.53 -64.37 4.76
C GLN A 1141 24.59 -65.77 4.14
N LYS A 1142 23.98 -65.94 2.96
CA LYS A 1142 24.31 -67.05 2.05
C LYS A 1142 25.39 -66.60 1.05
N SER A 1143 26.62 -67.01 1.33
CA SER A 1143 27.74 -67.26 0.40
C SER A 1143 27.68 -66.70 -1.04
N GLY A 1144 28.61 -65.80 -1.37
CA GLY A 1144 28.90 -65.39 -2.75
C GLY A 1144 30.04 -64.35 -2.81
N GLN A 1145 31.25 -64.85 -3.10
CA GLN A 1145 32.55 -64.21 -3.44
C GLN A 1145 32.56 -62.74 -3.94
N ASP A 1146 33.62 -61.92 -3.73
CA ASP A 1146 35.00 -62.24 -3.30
C ASP A 1146 35.76 -61.05 -2.60
N SER A 1147 36.92 -61.36 -2.00
CA SER A 1147 38.08 -60.48 -1.64
C SER A 1147 37.92 -59.08 -0.96
N THR A 1148 37.95 -59.04 0.38
CA THR A 1148 39.01 -58.46 1.29
C THR A 1148 40.02 -57.37 0.80
N PRO A 1149 40.70 -56.61 1.71
CA PRO A 1149 40.24 -55.91 2.94
C PRO A 1149 40.98 -54.55 3.23
N VAL A 1150 40.51 -53.74 4.19
CA VAL A 1150 41.37 -52.83 5.00
C VAL A 1150 40.94 -52.89 6.48
N THR A 1151 41.90 -52.82 7.40
CA THR A 1151 41.73 -53.11 8.85
C THR A 1151 41.42 -51.88 9.71
N PRO A 1152 40.47 -51.98 10.67
CA PRO A 1152 40.32 -51.01 11.76
C PRO A 1152 41.26 -51.33 12.95
N VAL A 1153 41.73 -50.30 13.67
CA VAL A 1153 42.57 -50.45 14.87
C VAL A 1153 41.86 -49.88 16.11
N ARG A 1154 41.83 -50.67 17.19
CA ARG A 1154 41.35 -50.27 18.54
C ARG A 1154 42.43 -49.40 19.22
N GLY A 1155 42.14 -48.49 20.14
CA GLY A 1155 40.89 -48.18 20.87
C GLY A 1155 41.09 -48.24 22.40
N ARG A 1156 40.00 -48.14 23.16
CA ARG A 1156 39.86 -48.27 24.64
C ARG A 1156 40.18 -47.06 25.53
N SER A 1157 39.08 -46.53 26.07
CA SER A 1157 38.90 -45.93 27.39
C SER A 1157 39.15 -46.90 28.56
N ASN A 1158 39.33 -46.32 29.76
CA ASN A 1158 39.02 -46.78 31.14
C ASN A 1158 39.55 -45.70 32.11
N GLY A 1159 38.99 -45.33 33.27
CA GLY A 1159 37.73 -45.60 34.01
C GLY A 1159 37.50 -44.38 34.96
N ASN A 1160 36.67 -44.30 36.01
CA ASN A 1160 35.73 -45.16 36.76
C ASN A 1160 34.58 -44.23 37.29
N HIS A 1161 33.35 -44.60 37.68
CA HIS A 1161 32.73 -45.77 38.36
C HIS A 1161 32.56 -45.61 39.89
N LEU A 1162 31.30 -45.51 40.36
CA LEU A 1162 30.70 -45.66 41.72
C LEU A 1162 29.31 -44.96 41.64
N GLU A 1163 28.12 -45.57 41.60
CA GLU A 1163 27.40 -46.57 42.42
C GLU A 1163 26.29 -45.98 43.33
N THR A 1164 25.10 -46.60 43.17
CA THR A 1164 23.82 -46.70 43.94
C THR A 1164 23.85 -46.59 45.47
N PRO A 1165 22.69 -46.52 46.22
CA PRO A 1165 21.32 -47.02 45.92
C PRO A 1165 20.20 -45.97 46.17
N GLY A 1166 18.87 -46.22 46.12
CA GLY A 1166 17.95 -47.38 45.95
C GLY A 1166 16.54 -46.87 46.38
N SER A 1167 15.41 -47.58 46.45
CA SER A 1167 14.88 -48.90 46.07
C SER A 1167 13.32 -48.75 46.14
N VAL A 1168 12.37 -49.67 45.90
CA VAL A 1168 12.23 -51.14 45.91
C VAL A 1168 11.19 -51.53 44.83
N ALA A 1169 11.06 -52.81 44.44
CA ALA A 1169 9.95 -53.33 43.61
C ALA A 1169 9.16 -54.43 44.34
N SER A 1170 7.82 -54.49 44.15
CA SER A 1170 6.92 -55.56 44.60
C SER A 1170 5.56 -55.49 43.87
N PRO A 1171 4.74 -56.57 43.84
CA PRO A 1171 4.00 -56.91 42.62
C PRO A 1171 2.45 -57.02 42.77
N ALA A 1172 1.83 -57.47 41.68
CA ALA A 1172 0.40 -57.80 41.50
C ALA A 1172 -0.51 -56.55 41.30
N GLN A 1173 -1.71 -56.65 40.70
CA GLN A 1173 -2.45 -57.82 40.16
C GLN A 1173 -3.36 -57.37 39.00
N ASP A 1174 -4.03 -58.30 38.30
CA ASP A 1174 -5.09 -57.94 37.34
C ASP A 1174 -6.25 -57.22 38.05
N ASP A 1175 -6.65 -56.04 37.58
CA ASP A 1175 -8.03 -55.55 37.68
C ASP A 1175 -8.33 -54.56 36.54
N VAL A 1176 -9.61 -54.37 36.20
CA VAL A 1176 -10.03 -53.71 34.95
C VAL A 1176 -10.52 -52.28 35.16
N SER A 1177 -9.95 -51.33 34.41
CA SER A 1177 -10.49 -49.98 34.21
C SER A 1177 -10.43 -49.61 32.72
N ASP A 1178 -11.58 -49.26 32.13
CA ASP A 1178 -11.65 -48.62 30.81
C ASP A 1178 -11.11 -47.18 30.91
N ASP A 1179 -9.95 -46.90 30.31
CA ASP A 1179 -9.47 -45.55 30.00
C ASP A 1179 -8.66 -45.59 28.69
N ASP A 1180 -8.87 -44.60 27.80
CA ASP A 1180 -8.38 -44.58 26.42
C ASP A 1180 -6.88 -44.20 26.29
N GLU A 1181 -5.96 -45.01 26.84
CA GLU A 1181 -4.51 -44.79 26.68
C GLU A 1181 -4.02 -45.18 25.25
N MET A 1182 -4.20 -44.24 24.32
CA MET A 1182 -3.96 -44.40 22.88
C MET A 1182 -2.45 -44.51 22.54
N PRO A 1183 -2.02 -45.35 21.56
CA PRO A 1183 -0.60 -45.70 21.42
C PRO A 1183 0.34 -44.55 21.00
N GLU A 1184 1.49 -44.45 21.69
CA GLU A 1184 2.56 -43.41 21.66
C GLU A 1184 3.14 -42.98 20.27
N HIS A 1185 2.68 -43.56 19.17
CA HIS A 1185 3.32 -43.48 17.85
C HIS A 1185 2.32 -43.26 16.71
N LEU A 1186 1.16 -42.71 17.05
CA LEU A 1186 0.13 -42.28 16.11
C LEU A 1186 0.31 -40.81 15.68
N LEU A 1187 0.60 -39.94 16.64
CA LEU A 1187 0.71 -38.49 16.48
C LEU A 1187 2.14 -38.08 16.07
N LEU A 1188 2.29 -36.81 15.67
CA LEU A 1188 3.57 -36.12 15.57
C LEU A 1188 3.81 -35.33 16.86
N ASP A 1189 5.07 -35.04 17.17
CA ASP A 1189 5.46 -34.26 18.35
C ASP A 1189 5.56 -32.76 18.01
N PRO A 1190 4.60 -31.91 18.42
CA PRO A 1190 4.66 -30.48 18.15
C PRO A 1190 5.66 -29.75 19.04
N ALA A 1191 6.14 -30.36 20.13
CA ALA A 1191 7.11 -29.77 21.06
C ALA A 1191 8.57 -30.03 20.62
N LEU A 1192 8.79 -30.71 19.50
CA LEU A 1192 10.12 -30.93 18.93
C LEU A 1192 10.67 -29.61 18.36
N MET A 1193 11.61 -29.01 19.07
CA MET A 1193 12.47 -27.97 18.53
C MET A 1193 13.44 -28.57 17.50
N LEU A 1194 13.52 -27.93 16.33
CA LEU A 1194 14.56 -28.21 15.34
C LEU A 1194 15.95 -27.75 15.89
N PRO A 1195 17.06 -28.32 15.39
CA PRO A 1195 18.40 -27.92 15.86
C PRO A 1195 18.69 -26.45 15.55
N PHE A 1196 18.89 -25.64 16.60
CA PHE A 1196 19.30 -24.25 16.48
C PHE A 1196 20.80 -24.14 16.17
N VAL A 1197 21.15 -23.23 15.25
CA VAL A 1197 22.52 -22.92 14.84
C VAL A 1197 22.70 -21.41 14.78
N LEU A 1198 23.67 -20.89 15.53
CA LEU A 1198 24.05 -19.48 15.47
C LEU A 1198 24.76 -19.15 14.13
N PRO A 1199 24.62 -17.92 13.61
CA PRO A 1199 25.41 -17.48 12.46
C PRO A 1199 26.92 -17.63 12.71
N SER A 1200 27.70 -17.94 11.67
CA SER A 1200 29.15 -18.03 11.83
C SER A 1200 29.78 -16.64 12.06
N VAL A 1201 31.00 -16.61 12.57
CA VAL A 1201 31.74 -15.34 12.75
C VAL A 1201 31.91 -14.61 11.40
N THR A 1202 32.08 -15.35 10.31
CA THR A 1202 32.14 -14.83 8.94
C THR A 1202 30.81 -14.24 8.49
N ASP A 1203 29.69 -14.92 8.77
CA ASP A 1203 28.35 -14.44 8.40
C ASP A 1203 28.01 -13.14 9.12
N MET A 1204 28.37 -13.04 10.42
CA MET A 1204 28.24 -11.80 11.19
C MET A 1204 29.18 -10.69 10.69
N LEU A 1205 30.41 -11.01 10.28
CA LEU A 1205 31.36 -10.04 9.70
C LEU A 1205 30.89 -9.45 8.35
N VAL A 1206 30.13 -10.21 7.56
CA VAL A 1206 29.56 -9.72 6.29
C VAL A 1206 28.17 -9.09 6.47
N SER A 1207 27.43 -9.49 7.51
CA SER A 1207 26.12 -8.90 7.85
C SER A 1207 26.23 -7.57 8.59
N TYR A 1208 27.25 -7.40 9.45
CA TYR A 1208 27.46 -6.21 10.30
C TYR A 1208 28.72 -5.39 9.92
N GLY A 1209 29.38 -5.70 8.81
CA GLY A 1209 30.55 -4.96 8.29
C GLY A 1209 30.50 -4.75 6.78
N ALA A 1210 31.52 -4.11 6.19
CA ALA A 1210 31.50 -3.70 4.77
C ALA A 1210 31.71 -4.86 3.78
N GLY A 1211 31.71 -6.11 4.25
CA GLY A 1211 32.03 -7.29 3.46
C GLY A 1211 33.53 -7.39 3.12
N ILE A 1212 33.94 -8.59 2.68
CA ILE A 1212 35.33 -8.82 2.25
C ILE A 1212 35.56 -8.08 0.92
N GLY A 1213 36.44 -7.08 0.96
CA GLY A 1213 36.67 -6.13 -0.13
C GLY A 1213 36.16 -4.70 0.13
N GLY A 1214 35.41 -4.48 1.21
CA GLY A 1214 34.98 -3.13 1.62
C GLY A 1214 33.93 -2.50 0.70
N VAL A 1215 33.10 -3.32 0.05
CA VAL A 1215 32.09 -2.90 -0.94
C VAL A 1215 30.82 -2.31 -0.32
N ASN A 1216 30.47 -2.67 0.93
CA ASN A 1216 29.23 -2.28 1.60
C ASN A 1216 29.48 -1.27 2.75
N ARG A 1217 30.25 -0.20 2.51
CA ARG A 1217 30.67 0.77 3.55
C ARG A 1217 29.51 1.38 4.35
N GLU A 1218 28.40 1.71 3.68
CA GLU A 1218 27.18 2.24 4.31
C GLU A 1218 26.62 1.27 5.37
N ARG A 1219 26.64 -0.04 5.08
CA ARG A 1219 26.19 -1.06 6.04
C ARG A 1219 27.12 -1.16 7.24
N GLU A 1220 28.43 -0.97 7.08
CA GLU A 1220 29.35 -0.91 8.23
C GLU A 1220 29.09 0.34 9.07
N ARG A 1221 28.91 1.54 8.46
CA ARG A 1221 28.61 2.80 9.19
C ARG A 1221 27.45 2.64 10.18
N LYS A 1222 26.38 1.92 9.81
CA LYS A 1222 25.22 1.62 10.69
C LYS A 1222 25.59 0.80 11.95
N TYR A 1223 26.63 -0.03 11.89
CA TYR A 1223 27.04 -0.94 12.97
C TYR A 1223 28.39 -0.57 13.63
N ILE A 1224 28.96 0.62 13.35
CA ILE A 1224 30.13 1.11 14.10
C ILE A 1224 29.74 1.39 15.56
N PRO A 1225 30.44 0.83 16.57
CA PRO A 1225 30.13 1.04 17.98
C PRO A 1225 30.27 2.52 18.39
N THR A 1226 29.16 3.24 18.41
CA THR A 1226 29.06 4.68 18.72
C THR A 1226 27.77 4.98 19.49
N VAL A 1227 27.77 6.02 20.32
CA VAL A 1227 26.63 6.43 21.15
C VAL A 1227 26.11 7.79 20.66
N PRO A 1228 24.82 7.95 20.30
CA PRO A 1228 24.28 9.23 19.87
C PRO A 1228 24.36 10.31 20.97
N PRO A 1229 24.67 11.58 20.64
CA PRO A 1229 24.75 12.66 21.63
C PRO A 1229 23.50 12.82 22.49
N GLU A 1230 22.30 12.72 21.90
CA GLU A 1230 21.02 12.77 22.62
C GLU A 1230 20.89 11.72 23.74
N PHE A 1231 21.59 10.59 23.63
CA PHE A 1231 21.58 9.55 24.65
C PHE A 1231 22.54 9.89 25.80
N LEU A 1232 23.65 10.56 25.51
CA LEU A 1232 24.57 11.08 26.52
C LEU A 1232 23.87 12.16 27.36
N GLU A 1233 23.09 13.05 26.75
CA GLU A 1233 22.27 14.03 27.50
C GLU A 1233 21.28 13.36 28.47
N LYS A 1234 20.64 12.26 28.07
CA LYS A 1234 19.74 11.48 28.94
C LYS A 1234 20.46 10.89 30.16
N LEU A 1235 21.73 10.51 30.01
CA LEU A 1235 22.58 10.07 31.12
C LEU A 1235 22.99 11.24 32.03
N GLU A 1236 23.28 12.43 31.48
CA GLU A 1236 23.65 13.62 32.25
C GLU A 1236 22.47 14.23 33.03
N VAL A 1237 21.28 14.34 32.42
CA VAL A 1237 20.08 14.94 33.04
C VAL A 1237 19.61 14.16 34.28
N ALA A 1238 19.80 12.84 34.30
CA ALA A 1238 19.57 12.01 35.49
C ALA A 1238 20.63 12.22 36.60
N GLY A 1239 21.80 12.79 36.27
CA GLY A 1239 22.98 12.96 37.13
C GLY A 1239 22.87 14.01 38.25
N GLY A 1240 21.65 14.42 38.64
CA GLY A 1240 21.35 15.18 39.87
C GLY A 1240 21.96 16.57 40.03
N THR A 1241 22.78 17.05 39.08
CA THR A 1241 23.68 18.18 39.28
C THR A 1241 23.44 19.27 38.24
N ARG A 1242 22.72 20.35 38.61
CA ARG A 1242 22.47 21.48 37.70
C ARG A 1242 23.77 22.25 37.36
N LYS A 1243 24.36 21.90 36.24
CA LYS A 1243 25.09 22.82 35.34
C LYS A 1243 24.48 22.70 33.94
N GLY A 1244 24.76 23.67 33.06
CA GLY A 1244 24.28 23.63 31.67
C GLY A 1244 24.99 22.55 30.84
N PRO A 1245 24.51 22.29 29.60
CA PRO A 1245 25.12 21.31 28.71
C PRO A 1245 26.60 21.64 28.49
N MET A 1246 27.46 20.63 28.49
CA MET A 1246 28.90 20.83 28.27
C MET A 1246 29.24 21.03 26.79
N PHE A 1247 28.35 20.61 25.88
CA PHE A 1247 28.43 20.84 24.44
C PHE A 1247 27.64 22.09 24.03
N GLY A 1248 28.08 23.25 24.54
CA GLY A 1248 27.92 24.52 23.84
C GLY A 1248 29.17 24.77 23.00
N GLU A 1249 29.02 25.35 21.80
CA GLU A 1249 30.13 25.66 20.90
C GLU A 1249 31.25 26.42 21.64
N ALA A 1250 32.43 25.79 21.73
CA ALA A 1250 33.64 26.38 22.27
C ALA A 1250 34.67 26.45 21.14
N ASP A 1251 35.18 27.67 20.87
CA ASP A 1251 36.15 27.91 19.80
C ASP A 1251 37.41 27.06 20.01
N TRP A 1252 37.64 26.08 19.13
CA TRP A 1252 38.91 25.33 19.09
C TRP A 1252 40.06 26.13 18.44
N GLU A 1253 39.78 27.33 17.91
CA GLU A 1253 40.81 28.33 17.61
C GLU A 1253 41.29 29.05 18.89
N ASN A 1254 42.06 28.36 19.74
CA ASN A 1254 43.19 28.85 20.56
C ASN A 1254 43.41 27.99 21.83
N GLU A 1255 44.42 27.11 21.84
CA GLU A 1255 45.44 27.09 22.91
C GLU A 1255 46.69 26.30 22.48
N GLU A 1256 47.87 26.94 22.52
CA GLU A 1256 49.19 26.29 22.32
C GLU A 1256 49.76 25.82 23.68
N VAL A 1257 49.83 24.51 23.94
CA VAL A 1257 50.77 23.89 24.92
C VAL A 1257 51.26 22.53 24.44
#